data_AF-A0A8I2K0A1-F1
#
_entry.id   AF-A0A8I2K0A1-F1
#
_cell.length_a   1.000
_cell.length_b   1.000
_cell.length_c   1.000
_cell.angle_alpha   90.00
_cell.angle_beta   90.00
_cell.angle_gamma   90.00
#
_symmetry.space_group_name_H-M   'P 1'
#
loop_
_entity.id
_entity.type
_entity.pdbx_description
1 polymer ?
#
loop_
_entity_poly.entity_id
_entity_poly.type
_entity_poly.pdbx_seq_one_letter_code
_entity_poly.pdbx_strand_id
1 'polypeptide(L)'
;METLKAKIEILKLFICGVSDVKNDMKKICEEIVTQINSNISESFGFFYEAKYWVYESSGIDRQEDIFEEIKKSNLVIFLLYRRLGPLTEEEFNEAFDHYKKYKSPEIKVWFKFVPSILEEDPGKEYEKVLNFKKRLNEISRFGLLYKICKNESEYAKAFADNDDFQSLESLSYSELTNFLIKSKGDVNDIIIDENKLNRNKKDFNNFFSREMIRKHWSVRAKRPNLGPIMSSRYSSSGNYDDDEIIEGSNAFLTFVLNKINSYIEGKEIIEFGAGIGRFTSQLSRLCKHVTSVDMCQEMLSKAKNTCKGDNVTLIESFIEDYEDDRSYDFAFLCLTLTHIINEENFRRAILNIKNSSDIIAICEHMDSDMLPVVSNFTRTWSYNSYVEKFCDFKIIEQFTYDYFGDKLTLIVFKRKSDKTFLNNWSKGYLKKDKSGKKTFINREWRDWYAIYNFSNIKIAYQNLLGVKIKDLCEFSLDKLSIKRNFEKNYSLPNCLRDDEKIEAKKAENEIISKGDYIPINELKARVDEVNLKSIDPVKCAHSKLELKLIPVRYYHFLIVKKQLEELDFREKYTKWTCYEIGNLKNLKTTNIGGCGIFLITKDNYILLSKRRIVAEYPDVLSYSASGSISWYYPGTDENSEIDYLIEANPFTTICRETFEELGVSIDEEEIKLFAVGIDLVAFFIQFSFYTKIHQTAREVISCWEESVSKHEQVVLPIPFEKQEISRLITNYSFEPSAEATLIQLCCKQFGEDQFKSSLENQM
;
A
#
# COMPACT_ATOMS: atom_id res chain seq x y z
N MET A 1 -7.29 0.36 20.60
CA MET A 1 -6.10 -0.46 20.89
C MET A 1 -4.98 0.02 20.00
N GLU A 2 -4.06 0.79 20.56
CA GLU A 2 -2.92 1.37 19.85
C GLU A 2 -2.00 0.27 19.34
N THR A 3 -1.80 0.25 18.02
CA THR A 3 -0.74 -0.52 17.37
C THR A 3 0.60 -0.04 17.91
N LEU A 4 1.36 -0.94 18.53
CA LEU A 4 2.75 -0.74 18.96
C LEU A 4 3.60 -0.40 17.73
N LYS A 5 3.69 0.89 17.37
CA LYS A 5 4.79 1.43 16.58
C LYS A 5 6.03 1.23 17.44
N ALA A 6 6.87 0.25 17.15
CA ALA A 6 8.26 0.39 17.58
C ALA A 6 8.78 1.71 16.96
N LYS A 7 9.65 2.43 17.64
CA LYS A 7 10.17 3.71 17.18
C LYS A 7 11.66 3.49 17.02
N ILE A 8 12.24 3.75 15.84
CA ILE A 8 13.71 3.85 15.75
C ILE A 8 14.11 4.95 16.71
N GLU A 9 14.85 4.59 17.75
CA GLU A 9 15.28 5.55 18.75
C GLU A 9 16.54 6.25 18.23
N ILE A 10 16.44 7.57 18.03
CA ILE A 10 17.63 8.39 17.76
C ILE A 10 18.23 8.72 19.12
N LEU A 11 19.37 8.11 19.40
CA LEU A 11 20.14 8.34 20.62
C LEU A 11 21.15 9.45 20.35
N LYS A 12 20.96 10.58 21.02
CA LYS A 12 21.89 11.72 20.94
C LYS A 12 23.13 11.43 21.78
N LEU A 13 24.28 11.45 21.12
CA LEU A 13 25.59 11.24 21.73
C LEU A 13 26.38 12.55 21.71
N PHE A 14 26.85 12.98 22.86
CA PHE A 14 27.70 14.17 22.98
C PHE A 14 29.07 13.80 23.57
N ILE A 15 30.14 14.20 22.89
CA ILE A 15 31.52 13.91 23.32
C ILE A 15 32.22 15.21 23.71
N CYS A 16 32.68 15.27 24.96
CA CYS A 16 33.36 16.42 25.54
C CYS A 16 34.84 16.12 25.78
N GLY A 17 35.69 17.10 25.55
CA GLY A 17 37.11 16.99 25.85
C GLY A 17 37.88 18.28 25.59
N VAL A 18 39.15 18.25 25.97
CA VAL A 18 40.11 19.34 25.75
C VAL A 18 40.91 19.13 24.46
N SER A 19 41.61 20.17 24.01
CA SER A 19 42.31 20.19 22.72
C SER A 19 43.27 19.03 22.46
N ASP A 20 43.84 18.39 23.50
CA ASP A 20 44.79 17.27 23.39
C ASP A 20 44.15 15.93 23.05
N VAL A 21 42.81 15.86 22.98
CA VAL A 21 42.04 14.71 22.48
C VAL A 21 41.14 15.06 21.28
N LYS A 22 41.29 16.26 20.69
CA LYS A 22 40.46 16.73 19.56
C LYS A 22 40.38 15.72 18.41
N ASN A 23 41.53 15.17 18.01
CA ASN A 23 41.60 14.22 16.91
C ASN A 23 40.93 12.90 17.26
N ASP A 24 41.07 12.44 18.51
CA ASP A 24 40.41 11.23 18.99
C ASP A 24 38.88 11.40 19.00
N MET A 25 38.36 12.55 19.47
CA MET A 25 36.92 12.84 19.46
C MET A 25 36.35 12.92 18.04
N LYS A 26 37.04 13.63 17.15
CA LYS A 26 36.66 13.70 15.73
C LYS A 26 36.58 12.30 15.13
N LYS A 27 37.59 11.46 15.38
CA LYS A 27 37.64 10.08 14.90
C LYS A 27 36.52 9.22 15.48
N ILE A 28 36.20 9.37 16.76
CA ILE A 28 35.06 8.67 17.36
C ILE A 28 33.75 9.06 16.67
N CYS A 29 33.47 10.35 16.49
CA CYS A 29 32.23 10.80 15.85
C CYS A 29 32.13 10.47 14.36
N GLU A 30 33.21 10.67 13.60
CA GLU A 30 33.17 10.56 12.14
C GLU A 30 33.40 9.13 11.66
N GLU A 31 34.23 8.33 12.36
CA GLU A 31 34.59 6.98 11.93
C GLU A 31 33.91 5.91 12.76
N ILE A 32 34.08 5.93 14.09
CA ILE A 32 33.61 4.83 14.96
C ILE A 32 32.08 4.82 15.05
N VAL A 33 31.45 5.97 15.29
CA VAL A 33 29.98 6.06 15.33
C VAL A 33 29.38 5.74 13.95
N THR A 34 30.03 6.16 12.87
CA THR A 34 29.61 5.79 11.50
C THR A 34 29.65 4.28 11.29
N GLN A 35 30.71 3.60 11.76
CA GLN A 35 30.82 2.14 11.70
C GLN A 35 29.78 1.43 12.57
N ILE A 36 29.52 1.92 13.78
CA ILE A 36 28.46 1.38 14.66
C ILE A 36 27.09 1.56 13.99
N ASN A 37 26.83 2.75 13.44
CA ASN A 37 25.60 3.05 12.74
C ASN A 37 25.42 2.18 11.48
N SER A 38 26.51 1.80 10.80
CA SER A 38 26.46 0.96 9.60
C SER A 38 26.43 -0.55 9.87
N ASN A 39 26.93 -1.00 11.02
CA ASN A 39 27.14 -2.43 11.29
C ASN A 39 26.18 -2.99 12.35
N ILE A 40 25.77 -2.18 13.33
CA ILE A 40 25.07 -2.64 14.55
C ILE A 40 23.69 -2.00 14.62
N SER A 41 23.62 -0.67 14.58
CA SER A 41 22.39 0.13 14.70
C SER A 41 21.26 -0.31 13.76
N GLU A 42 21.63 -0.76 12.57
CA GLU A 42 20.69 -1.28 11.58
C GLU A 42 19.89 -2.47 12.13
N SER A 43 20.56 -3.40 12.81
CA SER A 43 19.98 -4.66 13.31
C SER A 43 19.21 -4.51 14.62
N PHE A 44 19.43 -3.42 15.36
CA PHE A 44 18.87 -3.21 16.71
C PHE A 44 17.88 -2.04 16.81
N GLY A 45 17.61 -1.33 15.71
CA GLY A 45 16.54 -0.32 15.65
C GLY A 45 16.82 0.97 16.41
N PHE A 46 18.08 1.38 16.56
CA PHE A 46 18.48 2.68 17.11
C PHE A 46 19.60 3.30 16.27
N PHE A 47 19.70 4.63 16.24
CA PHE A 47 20.80 5.34 15.56
C PHE A 47 21.46 6.35 16.49
N TYR A 48 22.79 6.43 16.48
CA TYR A 48 23.50 7.49 17.19
C TYR A 48 23.60 8.74 16.32
N GLU A 49 23.11 9.87 16.86
CA GLU A 49 23.43 11.21 16.37
C GLU A 49 24.56 11.77 17.24
N ALA A 50 25.80 11.71 16.75
CA ALA A 50 26.96 12.13 17.51
C ALA A 50 27.40 13.57 17.19
N LYS A 51 27.64 14.34 18.24
CA LYS A 51 28.33 15.63 18.20
C LYS A 51 29.51 15.58 19.16
N TYR A 52 30.58 16.30 18.82
CA TYR A 52 31.69 16.51 19.74
C TYR A 52 31.98 18.00 19.88
N TRP A 53 32.53 18.36 21.03
CA TRP A 53 32.99 19.71 21.31
C TRP A 53 34.42 19.69 21.86
N VAL A 54 35.21 20.66 21.42
CA VAL A 54 36.60 20.85 21.84
C VAL A 54 36.75 22.25 22.38
N TYR A 55 37.22 22.38 23.61
CA TYR A 55 37.61 23.69 24.10
C TYR A 55 38.84 24.22 23.35
N GLU A 56 38.66 25.27 22.57
CA GLU A 56 39.71 26.10 21.99
C GLU A 56 39.55 27.52 22.53
N SER A 57 40.64 28.14 22.99
CA SER A 57 40.67 29.47 23.61
C SER A 57 40.24 30.64 22.69
N SER A 58 39.60 30.36 21.56
CA SER A 58 39.21 31.34 20.53
C SER A 58 37.79 31.20 19.96
N GLY A 59 36.93 30.32 20.50
CA GLY A 59 35.56 30.10 20.01
C GLY A 59 34.49 30.94 20.73
N ILE A 60 33.60 31.57 19.95
CA ILE A 60 32.43 32.38 20.40
C ILE A 60 31.19 31.48 20.50
N ASP A 61 31.28 30.34 21.19
CA ASP A 61 30.10 29.56 21.55
C ASP A 61 29.78 29.83 23.03
N ARG A 62 28.51 30.08 23.35
CA ARG A 62 28.14 30.37 24.74
C ARG A 62 28.17 29.05 25.51
N GLN A 63 28.79 29.07 26.69
CA GLN A 63 28.84 27.91 27.59
C GLN A 63 27.44 27.31 27.88
N GLU A 64 26.41 28.16 27.84
CA GLU A 64 24.99 27.77 27.94
C GLU A 64 24.55 26.79 26.85
N ASP A 65 25.06 26.91 25.62
CA ASP A 65 24.69 26.04 24.49
C ASP A 65 25.24 24.62 24.69
N ILE A 66 26.43 24.50 25.28
CA ILE A 66 27.06 23.21 25.60
C ILE A 66 26.24 22.49 26.69
N PHE A 67 25.83 23.24 27.73
CA PHE A 67 24.99 22.68 28.79
C PHE A 67 23.63 22.21 28.25
N GLU A 68 23.05 22.94 27.31
CA GLU A 68 21.81 22.53 26.63
C GLU A 68 21.98 21.25 25.80
N GLU A 69 23.08 21.10 25.08
CA GLU A 69 23.36 19.87 24.31
C GLU A 69 23.61 18.66 25.23
N ILE A 70 24.33 18.85 26.36
CA ILE A 70 24.49 17.82 27.39
C ILE A 70 23.13 17.35 27.92
N LYS A 71 22.23 18.29 28.26
CA LYS A 71 20.90 17.97 28.80
C LYS A 71 19.98 17.26 27.82
N LYS A 72 20.15 17.54 26.51
CA LYS A 72 19.37 16.92 25.42
C LYS A 72 19.91 15.58 24.96
N SER A 73 21.09 15.18 25.45
CA SER A 73 21.75 13.94 25.04
C SER A 73 21.18 12.72 25.77
N ASN A 74 21.27 11.56 25.13
CA ASN A 74 21.00 10.27 25.77
C ASN A 74 22.26 9.71 26.42
N LEU A 75 23.43 9.96 25.81
CA LEU A 75 24.75 9.52 26.26
C LEU A 75 25.76 10.66 26.14
N VAL A 76 26.52 10.90 27.20
CA VAL A 76 27.63 11.86 27.22
C VAL A 76 28.94 11.14 27.54
N ILE A 77 29.97 11.38 26.71
CA ILE A 77 31.30 10.80 26.86
C ILE A 77 32.31 11.91 27.12
N PHE A 78 32.97 11.87 28.27
CA PHE A 78 34.11 12.72 28.58
C PHE A 78 35.39 11.99 28.18
N LEU A 79 36.07 12.48 27.14
CA LEU A 79 37.37 11.95 26.72
C LEU A 79 38.49 12.81 27.31
N LEU A 80 39.36 12.19 28.10
CA LEU A 80 40.43 12.86 28.82
C LEU A 80 41.79 12.20 28.52
N TYR A 81 42.85 13.02 28.45
CA TYR A 81 44.23 12.54 28.30
C TYR A 81 45.15 13.13 29.36
N ARG A 82 45.92 14.18 29.03
CA ARG A 82 46.93 14.77 29.93
C ARG A 82 46.47 16.09 30.56
N ARG A 83 45.31 16.60 30.15
CA ARG A 83 44.77 17.88 30.59
C ARG A 83 43.32 17.74 31.03
N LEU A 84 42.94 18.58 31.98
CA LEU A 84 41.55 18.81 32.36
C LEU A 84 41.33 20.33 32.36
N GLY A 85 40.53 20.80 31.40
CA GLY A 85 40.18 22.22 31.31
C GLY A 85 39.15 22.60 32.37
N PRO A 86 39.14 23.85 32.86
CA PRO A 86 38.15 24.31 33.84
C PRO A 86 36.72 24.14 33.33
N LEU A 87 36.47 24.42 32.04
CA LEU A 87 35.15 24.26 31.43
C LEU A 87 34.74 22.78 31.29
N THR A 88 35.68 21.88 31.02
CA THR A 88 35.40 20.44 30.95
C THR A 88 35.01 19.85 32.30
N GLU A 89 35.56 20.36 33.40
CA GLU A 89 35.12 19.99 34.75
C GLU A 89 33.74 20.56 35.08
N GLU A 90 33.42 21.78 34.63
CA GLU A 90 32.10 22.39 34.76
C GLU A 90 31.03 21.62 33.95
N GLU A 91 31.33 21.22 32.72
CA GLU A 91 30.49 20.35 31.87
C GLU A 91 30.21 19.01 32.54
N PHE A 92 31.22 18.39 33.16
CA PHE A 92 31.04 17.15 33.91
C PHE A 92 30.12 17.35 35.12
N ASN A 93 30.32 18.42 35.87
CA ASN A 93 29.49 18.72 37.04
C ASN A 93 28.03 18.94 36.63
N GLU A 94 27.79 19.70 35.56
CA GLU A 94 26.44 19.95 35.03
C GLU A 94 25.77 18.65 34.55
N ALA A 95 26.49 17.83 33.76
CA ALA A 95 25.99 16.53 33.33
C ALA A 95 25.65 15.64 34.54
N PHE A 96 26.54 15.59 35.53
CA PHE A 96 26.38 14.73 36.71
C PHE A 96 25.24 15.17 37.62
N ASP A 97 25.07 16.48 37.84
CA ASP A 97 23.96 17.01 38.62
C ASP A 97 22.62 16.81 37.91
N HIS A 98 22.59 16.93 36.58
CA HIS A 98 21.42 16.57 35.78
C HIS A 98 21.10 15.07 35.89
N TYR A 99 22.10 14.19 35.77
CA TYR A 99 21.94 12.74 35.92
C TYR A 99 21.43 12.35 37.31
N LYS A 100 21.94 12.96 38.39
CA LYS A 100 21.41 12.69 39.75
C LYS A 100 19.92 12.96 39.85
N LYS A 101 19.45 14.03 39.18
CA LYS A 101 18.06 14.47 39.23
C LYS A 101 17.14 13.69 38.30
N TYR A 102 17.57 13.37 37.09
CA TYR A 102 16.70 12.83 36.03
C TYR A 102 17.10 11.45 35.52
N LYS A 103 18.21 10.87 35.99
CA LYS A 103 18.78 9.60 35.52
C LYS A 103 19.13 9.59 34.02
N SER A 104 19.32 10.76 33.43
CA SER A 104 19.73 10.99 32.03
C SER A 104 20.50 12.31 31.94
N PRO A 105 21.51 12.46 31.06
CA PRO A 105 22.10 11.45 30.17
C PRO A 105 22.88 10.37 30.92
N GLU A 106 23.10 9.20 30.31
CA GLU A 106 24.15 8.28 30.77
C GLU A 106 25.52 8.96 30.61
N ILE A 107 26.41 8.84 31.62
CA ILE A 107 27.70 9.53 31.63
C ILE A 107 28.82 8.50 31.64
N LYS A 108 29.72 8.60 30.64
CA LYS A 108 30.95 7.80 30.57
C LYS A 108 32.17 8.71 30.59
N VAL A 109 33.22 8.25 31.26
CA VAL A 109 34.53 8.93 31.26
C VAL A 109 35.59 7.99 30.73
N TRP A 110 36.27 8.38 29.66
CA TRP A 110 37.32 7.60 29.01
C TRP A 110 38.65 8.32 29.12
N PHE A 111 39.65 7.61 29.63
CA PHE A 111 41.01 8.10 29.74
C PHE A 111 41.88 7.48 28.66
N LYS A 112 42.53 8.29 27.83
CA LYS A 112 43.58 7.82 26.94
C LYS A 112 44.79 7.40 27.76
N PHE A 113 45.37 6.24 27.42
CA PHE A 113 46.50 5.68 28.16
C PHE A 113 47.71 6.62 28.20
N VAL A 114 48.26 6.82 29.40
CA VAL A 114 49.49 7.57 29.64
C VAL A 114 50.55 6.57 30.13
N PRO A 115 51.73 6.48 29.49
CA PRO A 115 52.82 5.61 29.96
C PRO A 115 53.24 5.94 31.40
N SER A 116 53.59 4.92 32.18
CA SER A 116 53.92 5.01 33.61
C SER A 116 55.07 5.98 33.94
N ILE A 117 56.00 6.21 33.02
CA ILE A 117 57.08 7.19 33.15
C ILE A 117 56.57 8.64 33.31
N LEU A 118 55.36 8.94 32.82
CA LEU A 118 54.71 10.25 32.97
C LEU A 118 53.77 10.32 34.18
N GLU A 119 53.56 9.22 34.91
CA GLU A 119 52.81 9.20 36.17
C GLU A 119 53.70 9.52 37.38
N GLU A 120 55.01 9.29 37.26
CA GLU A 120 56.00 9.56 38.31
C GLU A 120 56.34 11.06 38.45
N ASP A 121 56.20 11.85 37.37
CA ASP A 121 56.27 13.31 37.37
C ASP A 121 55.18 13.92 36.45
N PRO A 122 53.93 14.03 36.93
CA PRO A 122 52.78 14.37 36.09
C PRO A 122 52.76 15.85 35.66
N GLY A 123 53.46 16.74 36.36
CA GLY A 123 53.27 18.18 36.22
C GLY A 123 51.86 18.66 36.58
N LYS A 124 51.66 19.98 36.63
CA LYS A 124 50.44 20.61 37.18
C LYS A 124 49.13 20.26 36.46
N GLU A 125 49.18 20.01 35.15
CA GLU A 125 47.96 19.75 34.35
C GLU A 125 47.52 18.29 34.41
N TYR A 126 48.45 17.34 34.41
CA TYR A 126 48.10 15.93 34.52
C TYR A 126 47.76 15.56 35.99
N GLU A 127 48.33 16.27 36.97
CA GLU A 127 47.94 16.14 38.37
C GLU A 127 46.43 16.44 38.58
N LYS A 128 45.87 17.41 37.85
CA LYS A 128 44.42 17.66 37.85
C LYS A 128 43.62 16.46 37.33
N VAL A 129 44.08 15.82 36.26
CA VAL A 129 43.45 14.60 35.70
C VAL A 129 43.52 13.45 36.72
N LEU A 130 44.64 13.27 37.41
CA LEU A 130 44.80 12.25 38.45
C LEU A 130 43.89 12.51 39.65
N ASN A 131 43.75 13.76 40.09
CA ASN A 131 42.82 14.14 41.15
C ASN A 131 41.36 13.94 40.72
N PHE A 132 41.03 14.22 39.46
CA PHE A 132 39.71 13.94 38.90
C PHE A 132 39.42 12.43 38.85
N LYS A 133 40.40 11.59 38.47
CA LYS A 133 40.28 10.11 38.56
C LYS A 133 39.99 9.64 39.98
N LYS A 134 40.66 10.19 41.00
CA LYS A 134 40.39 9.89 42.41
C LYS A 134 38.96 10.28 42.79
N ARG A 135 38.51 11.46 42.38
CA ARG A 135 37.13 11.95 42.58
C ARG A 135 36.09 11.02 41.93
N LEU A 136 36.35 10.51 40.72
CA LEU A 136 35.46 9.54 40.06
C LEU A 136 35.32 8.24 40.88
N ASN A 137 36.41 7.75 41.48
CA ASN A 137 36.37 6.57 42.35
C ASN A 137 35.51 6.79 43.61
N GLU A 138 35.50 8.00 44.17
CA GLU A 138 34.66 8.33 45.35
C GLU A 138 33.16 8.39 45.00
N ILE A 139 32.83 8.82 43.79
CA ILE A 139 31.44 8.88 43.29
C ILE A 139 30.99 7.62 42.55
N SER A 140 31.87 6.62 42.40
CA SER A 140 31.58 5.33 41.75
C SER A 140 30.39 4.57 42.34
N ARG A 141 30.02 4.84 43.60
CA ARG A 141 28.78 4.37 44.25
C ARG A 141 27.49 4.77 43.52
N PHE A 142 27.55 5.73 42.60
CA PHE A 142 26.44 6.14 41.73
C PHE A 142 26.42 5.43 40.37
N GLY A 143 27.25 4.40 40.17
CA GLY A 143 27.31 3.61 38.94
C GLY A 143 28.17 4.20 37.82
N LEU A 144 28.92 5.28 38.08
CA LEU A 144 29.89 5.82 37.12
C LEU A 144 31.14 4.94 37.06
N LEU A 145 31.32 4.27 35.94
CA LEU A 145 32.54 3.55 35.58
C LEU A 145 33.35 4.38 34.57
N TYR A 146 34.67 4.44 34.77
CA TYR A 146 35.58 5.00 33.76
C TYR A 146 36.42 3.90 33.12
N LYS A 147 36.78 4.06 31.85
CA LYS A 147 37.64 3.13 31.11
C LYS A 147 38.96 3.80 30.74
N ILE A 148 40.03 3.02 30.70
CA ILE A 148 41.32 3.45 30.15
C ILE A 148 41.46 2.80 28.77
N CYS A 149 41.64 3.62 27.74
CA CYS A 149 41.74 3.18 26.36
C CYS A 149 43.16 3.44 25.84
N LYS A 150 43.86 2.38 25.43
CA LYS A 150 45.25 2.43 24.94
C LYS A 150 45.34 2.85 23.48
N ASN A 151 44.30 2.56 22.70
CA ASN A 151 44.25 2.82 21.28
C ASN A 151 42.79 2.94 20.81
N GLU A 152 42.62 3.27 19.54
CA GLU A 152 41.33 3.53 18.92
C GLU A 152 40.41 2.31 18.89
N SER A 153 40.97 1.10 18.74
CA SER A 153 40.19 -0.14 18.77
C SER A 153 39.55 -0.38 20.14
N GLU A 154 40.15 0.15 21.21
CA GLU A 154 39.59 0.08 22.55
C GLU A 154 38.44 1.08 22.77
N TYR A 155 38.35 2.17 22.00
CA TYR A 155 37.14 3.02 22.01
C TYR A 155 35.96 2.30 21.38
N ALA A 156 36.17 1.63 20.23
CA ALA A 156 35.14 0.82 19.57
C ALA A 156 34.67 -0.34 20.47
N LYS A 157 35.61 -1.04 21.12
CA LYS A 157 35.27 -2.05 22.14
C LYS A 157 34.56 -1.44 23.34
N ALA A 158 34.96 -0.26 23.81
CA ALA A 158 34.28 0.39 24.93
C ALA A 158 32.80 0.75 24.64
N PHE A 159 32.45 1.01 23.37
CA PHE A 159 31.05 1.11 22.91
C PHE A 159 30.33 -0.24 22.90
N ALA A 160 31.00 -1.33 22.51
CA ALA A 160 30.44 -2.69 22.45
C ALA A 160 30.37 -3.39 23.83
N ASP A 161 31.25 -3.03 24.77
CA ASP A 161 31.34 -3.53 26.14
C ASP A 161 30.40 -2.75 27.09
N ASN A 162 29.27 -2.24 26.59
CA ASN A 162 28.13 -2.05 27.48
C ASN A 162 27.74 -3.45 27.94
N ASP A 163 27.60 -3.68 29.26
CA ASP A 163 27.33 -5.01 29.84
C ASP A 163 26.08 -5.71 29.25
N ASP A 164 25.30 -5.00 28.43
CA ASP A 164 24.15 -5.47 27.67
C ASP A 164 24.47 -6.12 26.31
N PHE A 165 25.65 -5.91 25.72
CA PHE A 165 25.93 -6.30 24.32
C PHE A 165 26.80 -7.54 24.14
N GLN A 166 27.71 -7.85 25.09
CA GLN A 166 28.57 -9.04 24.98
C GLN A 166 27.83 -10.38 25.16
N SER A 167 26.59 -10.37 25.66
CA SER A 167 25.77 -11.60 25.76
C SER A 167 24.93 -11.88 24.51
N LEU A 168 24.83 -10.96 23.55
CA LEU A 168 23.86 -11.02 22.46
C LEU A 168 24.27 -11.90 21.28
N GLU A 169 25.56 -12.23 21.13
CA GLU A 169 26.01 -13.15 20.06
C GLU A 169 25.62 -14.61 20.34
N SER A 170 25.21 -14.95 21.57
CA SER A 170 24.85 -16.32 21.99
C SER A 170 23.38 -16.53 22.36
N LEU A 171 22.54 -15.47 22.36
CA LEU A 171 21.16 -15.56 22.83
C LEU A 171 20.18 -15.81 21.68
N SER A 172 19.19 -16.64 21.95
CA SER A 172 18.07 -16.87 21.03
C SER A 172 17.10 -15.67 21.01
N TYR A 173 16.34 -15.53 19.93
CA TYR A 173 15.42 -14.41 19.69
C TYR A 173 14.39 -14.20 20.83
N SER A 174 14.00 -15.27 21.53
CA SER A 174 13.09 -15.20 22.69
C SER A 174 13.75 -14.60 23.94
N GLU A 175 15.05 -14.82 24.13
CA GLU A 175 15.82 -14.30 25.27
C GLU A 175 16.13 -12.80 25.09
N LEU A 176 16.39 -12.38 23.85
CA LEU A 176 16.49 -10.96 23.43
C LEU A 176 15.20 -10.17 23.69
N THR A 177 14.05 -10.81 23.47
CA THR A 177 12.73 -10.18 23.71
C THR A 177 12.47 -10.00 25.21
N ASN A 178 12.85 -10.97 26.03
CA ASN A 178 12.73 -10.88 27.50
C ASN A 178 13.68 -9.83 28.11
N PHE A 179 14.85 -9.61 27.50
CA PHE A 179 15.80 -8.58 27.91
C PHE A 179 15.24 -7.15 27.70
N LEU A 180 14.62 -6.90 26.54
CA LEU A 180 13.97 -5.62 26.20
C LEU A 180 12.71 -5.33 27.05
N ILE A 181 12.07 -6.37 27.58
CA ILE A 181 10.91 -6.24 28.49
C ILE A 181 11.38 -5.93 29.92
N LYS A 182 12.52 -6.46 30.36
CA LYS A 182 13.11 -6.18 31.69
C LYS A 182 13.67 -4.75 31.83
N SER A 183 14.13 -4.13 30.73
CA SER A 183 14.71 -2.77 30.75
C SER A 183 13.66 -1.65 30.82
N LYS A 184 12.38 -1.97 30.57
CA LYS A 184 11.25 -1.07 30.84
C LYS A 184 10.69 -1.39 32.21
N GLY A 185 11.14 -0.66 33.23
CA GLY A 185 10.73 -0.85 34.61
C GLY A 185 9.22 -0.71 34.81
N ASP A 186 8.48 -1.80 34.67
CA ASP A 186 7.34 -2.20 35.50
C ASP A 186 6.93 -3.62 35.11
N VAL A 187 7.43 -4.59 35.87
CA VAL A 187 7.11 -6.01 35.70
C VAL A 187 5.97 -6.32 36.66
N ASN A 188 4.73 -6.33 36.19
CA ASN A 188 3.68 -7.15 36.82
C ASN A 188 2.50 -7.60 35.95
N ASP A 189 2.25 -7.10 34.73
CA ASP A 189 1.00 -7.46 34.01
C ASP A 189 1.14 -7.81 32.52
N ILE A 190 2.09 -8.68 32.13
CA ILE A 190 2.09 -9.21 30.76
C ILE A 190 2.31 -10.73 30.77
N ILE A 191 1.19 -11.47 30.72
CA ILE A 191 1.18 -12.88 30.31
C ILE A 191 1.36 -12.91 28.79
N ILE A 192 2.45 -13.50 28.32
CA ILE A 192 2.79 -13.59 26.89
C ILE A 192 2.18 -14.87 26.30
N ASP A 193 1.33 -14.71 25.28
CA ASP A 193 0.85 -15.78 24.39
C ASP A 193 1.83 -15.95 23.23
N GLU A 194 2.53 -17.09 23.19
CA GLU A 194 3.56 -17.43 22.20
C GLU A 194 3.07 -17.38 20.74
N ASN A 195 1.74 -17.46 20.50
CA ASN A 195 1.19 -17.39 19.14
C ASN A 195 1.25 -15.98 18.51
N LYS A 196 1.44 -14.92 19.31
CA LYS A 196 1.59 -13.54 18.78
C LYS A 196 2.97 -13.27 18.19
N LEU A 197 4.03 -13.96 18.62
CA LEU A 197 5.40 -13.71 18.15
C LEU A 197 5.62 -14.08 16.68
N ASN A 198 4.92 -15.11 16.18
CA ASN A 198 5.00 -15.50 14.76
C ASN A 198 4.27 -14.54 13.81
N ARG A 199 3.42 -13.63 14.31
CA ARG A 199 2.73 -12.63 13.47
C ARG A 199 3.58 -11.38 13.18
N ASN A 200 4.66 -11.13 13.95
CA ASN A 200 5.41 -9.87 13.90
C ASN A 200 6.53 -9.80 12.84
N LYS A 201 6.77 -10.83 12.03
CA LYS A 201 7.68 -10.71 10.85
C LYS A 201 7.15 -9.76 9.78
N LYS A 202 5.84 -9.51 9.74
CA LYS A 202 5.21 -8.61 8.76
C LYS A 202 5.34 -7.13 9.14
N ASP A 203 5.51 -6.82 10.43
CA ASP A 203 5.52 -5.44 10.95
C ASP A 203 6.91 -4.78 10.95
N PHE A 204 8.00 -5.56 10.86
CA PHE A 204 9.37 -5.02 10.83
C PHE A 204 9.70 -4.27 9.53
N ASN A 205 9.03 -4.60 8.42
CA ASN A 205 9.29 -3.98 7.10
C ASN A 205 8.57 -2.63 6.88
N ASN A 206 7.68 -2.23 7.78
CA ASN A 206 6.98 -0.93 7.74
C ASN A 206 7.73 0.17 8.51
N PHE A 207 8.95 -0.10 8.96
CA PHE A 207 9.65 0.73 9.94
C PHE A 207 10.44 1.91 9.38
N PHE A 208 10.98 1.74 8.17
CA PHE A 208 11.92 2.69 7.60
C PHE A 208 11.20 3.67 6.68
N SER A 209 11.31 4.96 7.00
CA SER A 209 10.80 6.03 6.14
C SER A 209 11.64 6.17 4.87
N ARG A 210 11.04 6.72 3.80
CA ARG A 210 11.74 7.02 2.54
C ARG A 210 12.97 7.90 2.74
N GLU A 211 12.89 8.89 3.64
CA GLU A 211 14.02 9.75 4.00
C GLU A 211 15.17 8.99 4.65
N MET A 212 14.88 7.96 5.47
CA MET A 212 15.93 7.11 6.06
C MET A 212 16.65 6.30 4.99
N ILE A 213 15.90 5.75 4.03
CA ILE A 213 16.46 5.02 2.89
C ILE A 213 17.34 5.97 2.05
N ARG A 214 16.84 7.15 1.67
CA ARG A 214 17.64 8.16 0.95
C ARG A 214 18.93 8.52 1.72
N LYS A 215 18.82 8.81 3.02
CA LYS A 215 19.98 9.15 3.87
C LYS A 215 21.00 8.02 3.93
N HIS A 216 20.55 6.77 4.02
CA HIS A 216 21.44 5.60 3.93
C HIS A 216 22.26 5.62 2.63
N TRP A 217 21.61 5.87 1.50
CA TRP A 217 22.27 5.95 0.20
C TRP A 217 23.17 7.19 0.05
N SER A 218 22.83 8.34 0.62
CA SER A 218 23.73 9.51 0.68
C SER A 218 25.01 9.22 1.48
N VAL A 219 24.91 8.44 2.57
CA VAL A 219 26.10 7.99 3.31
C VAL A 219 26.95 7.04 2.46
N ARG A 220 26.32 6.08 1.79
CA ARG A 220 27.03 5.15 0.89
C ARG A 220 27.71 5.86 -0.27
N ALA A 221 27.08 6.91 -0.82
CA ALA A 221 27.65 7.72 -1.89
C ALA A 221 29.04 8.27 -1.54
N LYS A 222 29.40 8.44 -0.27
CA LYS A 222 30.72 8.94 0.17
C LYS A 222 31.84 7.89 0.09
N ARG A 223 31.52 6.61 -0.08
CA ARG A 223 32.52 5.54 -0.17
C ARG A 223 33.37 5.69 -1.46
N PRO A 224 34.65 5.31 -1.44
CA PRO A 224 35.51 5.36 -2.62
C PRO A 224 35.15 4.27 -3.64
N ASN A 225 35.60 4.45 -4.88
CA ASN A 225 35.50 3.46 -5.96
C ASN A 225 34.07 2.92 -6.16
N LEU A 226 33.93 1.58 -6.21
CA LEU A 226 32.65 0.89 -6.33
C LEU A 226 31.90 0.75 -4.99
N GLY A 227 32.51 1.15 -3.87
CA GLY A 227 31.93 1.06 -2.53
C GLY A 227 30.52 1.65 -2.35
N PRO A 228 30.10 2.71 -3.09
CA PRO A 228 28.73 3.21 -3.01
C PRO A 228 27.67 2.16 -3.37
N ILE A 229 27.93 1.36 -4.39
CA ILE A 229 26.97 0.39 -4.95
C ILE A 229 27.29 -1.06 -4.57
N MET A 230 28.46 -1.33 -4.01
CA MET A 230 28.84 -2.67 -3.57
C MET A 230 28.40 -2.97 -2.14
N SER A 231 27.90 -4.18 -1.90
CA SER A 231 27.62 -4.67 -0.55
C SER A 231 28.92 -4.83 0.24
N SER A 232 28.91 -4.43 1.51
CA SER A 232 30.08 -4.60 2.40
C SER A 232 30.46 -6.07 2.54
N ARG A 233 29.54 -7.02 2.36
CA ARG A 233 29.85 -8.46 2.46
C ARG A 233 30.96 -8.92 1.52
N TYR A 234 31.10 -8.30 0.35
CA TYR A 234 32.11 -8.70 -0.63
C TYR A 234 33.53 -8.31 -0.18
N SER A 235 33.66 -7.13 0.43
CA SER A 235 34.94 -6.64 0.98
C SER A 235 35.22 -7.12 2.40
N SER A 236 34.19 -7.23 3.26
CA SER A 236 34.32 -7.50 4.69
C SER A 236 34.51 -8.98 5.03
N SER A 237 34.15 -9.90 4.13
CA SER A 237 34.39 -11.34 4.32
C SER A 237 35.83 -11.76 4.01
N GLY A 238 36.67 -10.85 3.47
CA GLY A 238 38.04 -11.16 3.05
C GLY A 238 38.13 -12.10 1.85
N ASN A 239 37.00 -12.36 1.17
CA ASN A 239 36.93 -13.31 0.06
C ASN A 239 37.37 -12.73 -1.29
N TYR A 240 37.33 -11.40 -1.45
CA TYR A 240 37.70 -10.72 -2.68
C TYR A 240 38.45 -9.42 -2.39
N ASP A 241 39.49 -9.13 -3.15
CA ASP A 241 40.15 -7.82 -3.13
C ASP A 241 39.45 -6.78 -4.03
N ASP A 242 39.91 -5.53 -3.99
CA ASP A 242 39.31 -4.43 -4.75
C ASP A 242 39.40 -4.66 -6.28
N ASP A 243 40.48 -5.29 -6.77
CA ASP A 243 40.69 -5.55 -8.20
C ASP A 243 39.75 -6.66 -8.69
N GLU A 244 39.59 -7.74 -7.92
CA GLU A 244 38.64 -8.82 -8.18
C GLU A 244 37.19 -8.30 -8.17
N ILE A 245 36.86 -7.40 -7.23
CA ILE A 245 35.55 -6.74 -7.17
C ILE A 245 35.31 -5.92 -8.43
N ILE A 246 36.30 -5.14 -8.88
CA ILE A 246 36.20 -4.33 -10.09
C ILE A 246 36.04 -5.22 -11.33
N GLU A 247 36.86 -6.25 -11.47
CA GLU A 247 36.83 -7.17 -12.61
C GLU A 247 35.51 -7.92 -12.69
N GLY A 248 35.10 -8.58 -11.60
CA GLY A 248 33.83 -9.33 -11.55
C GLY A 248 32.63 -8.42 -11.80
N SER A 249 32.68 -7.18 -11.32
CA SER A 249 31.64 -6.21 -11.57
C SER A 249 31.61 -5.68 -13.01
N ASN A 250 32.76 -5.54 -13.67
CA ASN A 250 32.82 -5.21 -15.10
C ASN A 250 32.35 -6.38 -15.98
N ALA A 251 32.67 -7.62 -15.60
CA ALA A 251 32.18 -8.81 -16.27
C ALA A 251 30.64 -8.90 -16.21
N PHE A 252 30.06 -8.63 -15.03
CA PHE A 252 28.60 -8.57 -14.86
C PHE A 252 27.95 -7.45 -15.70
N LEU A 253 28.52 -6.24 -15.69
CA LEU A 253 28.06 -5.12 -16.50
C LEU A 253 28.02 -5.50 -17.99
N THR A 254 29.12 -6.10 -18.48
CA THR A 254 29.26 -6.55 -19.87
C THR A 254 28.24 -7.63 -20.21
N PHE A 255 28.03 -8.59 -19.31
CA PHE A 255 27.04 -9.64 -19.47
C PHE A 255 25.63 -9.06 -19.67
N VAL A 256 25.18 -8.18 -18.76
CA VAL A 256 23.82 -7.60 -18.83
C VAL A 256 23.65 -6.78 -20.11
N LEU A 257 24.60 -5.91 -20.45
CA LEU A 257 24.55 -5.08 -21.65
C LEU A 257 24.46 -5.92 -22.93
N ASN A 258 25.24 -6.99 -23.03
CA ASN A 258 25.20 -7.90 -24.18
C ASN A 258 23.82 -8.57 -24.34
N LYS A 259 23.11 -8.85 -23.24
CA LYS A 259 21.76 -9.43 -23.30
C LYS A 259 20.70 -8.42 -23.71
N ILE A 260 20.85 -7.16 -23.32
CA ILE A 260 19.84 -6.14 -23.62
C ILE A 260 20.15 -5.29 -24.87
N ASN A 261 21.31 -5.48 -25.52
CA ASN A 261 21.81 -4.61 -26.59
C ASN A 261 20.79 -4.38 -27.72
N SER A 262 20.12 -5.45 -28.18
CA SER A 262 19.12 -5.39 -29.25
C SER A 262 17.88 -4.55 -28.90
N TYR A 263 17.64 -4.28 -27.63
CA TYR A 263 16.53 -3.48 -27.14
C TYR A 263 16.89 -2.01 -26.93
N ILE A 264 18.18 -1.68 -26.84
CA ILE A 264 18.65 -0.35 -26.45
C ILE A 264 19.28 0.45 -27.60
N GLU A 265 19.79 -0.21 -28.64
CA GLU A 265 20.56 0.44 -29.70
C GLU A 265 19.72 1.47 -30.49
N GLY A 266 20.13 2.75 -30.43
CA GLY A 266 19.44 3.86 -31.10
C GLY A 266 18.04 4.19 -30.54
N LYS A 267 17.74 3.79 -29.30
CA LYS A 267 16.42 3.93 -28.65
C LYS A 267 16.37 4.98 -27.53
N GLU A 268 15.16 5.40 -27.16
CA GLU A 268 14.88 6.22 -25.97
C GLU A 268 14.73 5.32 -24.74
N ILE A 269 15.64 5.45 -23.76
CA ILE A 269 15.74 4.54 -22.62
C ILE A 269 15.39 5.26 -21.32
N ILE A 270 14.70 4.57 -20.43
CA ILE A 270 14.63 4.94 -19.02
C ILE A 270 15.36 3.92 -18.15
N GLU A 271 16.18 4.42 -17.24
CA GLU A 271 16.88 3.63 -16.23
C GLU A 271 16.39 4.06 -14.84
N PHE A 272 15.91 3.10 -14.04
CA PHE A 272 15.57 3.34 -12.65
C PHE A 272 16.65 2.79 -11.73
N GLY A 273 17.10 3.60 -10.78
CA GLY A 273 18.20 3.27 -9.86
C GLY A 273 19.57 3.48 -10.50
N ALA A 274 19.83 4.68 -11.00
CA ALA A 274 21.08 5.02 -11.70
C ALA A 274 22.35 4.81 -10.85
N GLY A 275 22.23 4.97 -9.52
CA GLY A 275 23.35 4.96 -8.58
C GLY A 275 24.45 5.92 -9.03
N ILE A 276 25.68 5.41 -9.09
CA ILE A 276 26.86 6.18 -9.55
C ILE A 276 27.03 6.21 -11.09
N GLY A 277 26.01 5.78 -11.85
CA GLY A 277 25.94 5.91 -13.31
C GLY A 277 26.73 4.87 -14.11
N ARG A 278 26.94 3.66 -13.59
CA ARG A 278 27.71 2.62 -14.31
C ARG A 278 27.01 2.10 -15.54
N PHE A 279 25.72 1.77 -15.42
CA PHE A 279 24.89 1.39 -16.56
C PHE A 279 24.59 2.61 -17.41
N THR A 280 24.18 3.74 -16.82
CA THR A 280 23.98 5.03 -17.51
C THR A 280 25.11 5.38 -18.48
N SER A 281 26.37 5.28 -18.05
CA SER A 281 27.53 5.61 -18.88
C SER A 281 27.71 4.67 -20.08
N GLN A 282 27.25 3.42 -20.00
CA GLN A 282 27.31 2.48 -21.13
C GLN A 282 26.07 2.59 -22.02
N LEU A 283 24.88 2.71 -21.41
CA LEU A 283 23.62 2.92 -22.12
C LEU A 283 23.70 4.14 -23.03
N SER A 284 24.22 5.28 -22.53
CA SER A 284 24.40 6.52 -23.30
C SER A 284 25.28 6.37 -24.55
N ARG A 285 26.13 5.34 -24.63
CA ARG A 285 26.96 5.07 -25.82
C ARG A 285 26.23 4.28 -26.90
N LEU A 286 25.18 3.56 -26.52
CA LEU A 286 24.46 2.61 -27.37
C LEU A 286 23.09 3.16 -27.79
N CYS A 287 22.44 3.89 -26.89
CA CYS A 287 21.09 4.40 -27.10
C CYS A 287 21.09 5.80 -27.73
N LYS A 288 19.90 6.22 -28.20
CA LYS A 288 19.69 7.59 -28.68
C LYS A 288 19.73 8.57 -27.52
N HIS A 289 19.05 8.25 -26.43
CA HIS A 289 19.01 9.05 -25.20
C HIS A 289 18.62 8.17 -24.00
N VAL A 290 19.18 8.46 -22.83
CA VAL A 290 18.85 7.78 -21.57
C VAL A 290 18.43 8.80 -20.51
N THR A 291 17.22 8.59 -19.97
CA THR A 291 16.77 9.23 -18.74
C THR A 291 17.07 8.29 -17.57
N SER A 292 17.93 8.71 -16.64
CA SER A 292 18.27 7.93 -15.45
C SER A 292 17.72 8.57 -14.19
N VAL A 293 16.91 7.82 -13.44
CA VAL A 293 16.22 8.24 -12.24
C VAL A 293 16.87 7.61 -11.02
N ASP A 294 17.17 8.41 -10.00
CA ASP A 294 17.64 7.92 -8.69
C ASP A 294 17.13 8.83 -7.57
N MET A 295 16.85 8.27 -6.39
CA MET A 295 16.34 9.05 -5.26
C MET A 295 17.42 9.86 -4.53
N CYS A 296 18.70 9.61 -4.82
CA CYS A 296 19.84 10.16 -4.08
C CYS A 296 20.66 11.13 -4.94
N GLN A 297 20.60 12.42 -4.59
CA GLN A 297 21.33 13.47 -5.29
C GLN A 297 22.86 13.26 -5.30
N GLU A 298 23.44 12.74 -4.22
CA GLU A 298 24.88 12.47 -4.14
C GLU A 298 25.30 11.32 -5.07
N MET A 299 24.43 10.34 -5.29
CA MET A 299 24.66 9.29 -6.29
C MET A 299 24.62 9.86 -7.71
N LEU A 300 23.60 10.66 -8.03
CA LEU A 300 23.49 11.33 -9.33
C LEU A 300 24.65 12.29 -9.61
N SER A 301 25.15 12.96 -8.57
CA SER A 301 26.34 13.82 -8.68
C SER A 301 27.58 13.01 -9.11
N LYS A 302 27.73 11.77 -8.63
CA LYS A 302 28.76 10.85 -9.12
C LYS A 302 28.46 10.35 -10.52
N ALA A 303 27.22 9.98 -10.83
CA ALA A 303 26.80 9.57 -12.17
C ALA A 303 27.13 10.62 -13.23
N LYS A 304 26.90 11.90 -12.92
CA LYS A 304 27.23 13.04 -13.78
C LYS A 304 28.72 13.12 -14.12
N ASN A 305 29.61 12.74 -13.20
CA ASN A 305 31.05 12.73 -13.48
C ASN A 305 31.47 11.56 -14.38
N THR A 306 30.73 10.45 -14.30
CA THR A 306 30.97 9.24 -15.11
C THR A 306 30.40 9.39 -16.53
N CYS A 307 29.28 10.10 -16.68
CA CYS A 307 28.57 10.28 -17.95
C CYS A 307 28.99 11.58 -18.65
N LYS A 308 29.53 11.50 -19.87
CA LYS A 308 30.08 12.67 -20.62
C LYS A 308 29.28 13.04 -21.87
N GLY A 309 28.04 12.57 -22.02
CA GLY A 309 27.21 12.79 -23.21
C GLY A 309 26.05 13.74 -22.96
N ASP A 310 25.70 14.55 -23.97
CA ASP A 310 24.52 15.42 -23.95
C ASP A 310 23.20 14.64 -24.08
N ASN A 311 23.29 13.33 -24.34
CA ASN A 311 22.15 12.42 -24.47
C ASN A 311 21.78 11.71 -23.16
N VAL A 312 22.14 12.30 -22.02
CA VAL A 312 21.84 11.78 -20.68
C VAL A 312 21.05 12.81 -19.90
N THR A 313 19.88 12.41 -19.40
CA THR A 313 19.08 13.20 -18.44
C THR A 313 19.12 12.51 -17.09
N LEU A 314 19.60 13.20 -16.05
CA LEU A 314 19.61 12.68 -14.67
C LEU A 314 18.48 13.34 -13.87
N ILE A 315 17.63 12.53 -13.24
CA ILE A 315 16.46 13.01 -12.47
C ILE A 315 16.55 12.49 -11.04
N GLU A 316 16.52 13.42 -10.09
CA GLU A 316 16.36 13.09 -8.68
C GLU A 316 14.88 12.81 -8.39
N SER A 317 14.53 11.54 -8.20
CA SER A 317 13.17 11.14 -7.82
C SER A 317 13.16 9.75 -7.20
N PHE A 318 12.23 9.53 -6.28
CA PHE A 318 11.80 8.15 -5.97
C PHE A 318 11.08 7.56 -7.18
N ILE A 319 11.17 6.24 -7.36
CA ILE A 319 10.52 5.55 -8.48
C ILE A 319 9.00 5.64 -8.32
N GLU A 320 8.48 5.51 -7.09
CA GLU A 320 7.06 5.60 -6.77
C GLU A 320 6.44 6.99 -6.99
N ASP A 321 7.25 8.05 -7.03
CA ASP A 321 6.82 9.44 -7.24
C ASP A 321 7.18 9.95 -8.65
N TYR A 322 7.83 9.12 -9.46
CA TYR A 322 8.25 9.52 -10.80
C TYR A 322 7.06 9.58 -11.75
N GLU A 323 6.78 10.79 -12.24
CA GLU A 323 5.76 11.07 -13.26
C GLU A 323 6.43 11.66 -14.49
N ASP A 324 6.14 11.08 -15.66
CA ASP A 324 6.60 11.56 -16.95
C ASP A 324 5.58 11.17 -18.02
N ASP A 325 5.16 12.14 -18.83
CA ASP A 325 4.22 11.91 -19.93
C ASP A 325 4.89 11.24 -21.14
N ARG A 326 6.22 11.09 -21.11
CA ARG A 326 6.98 10.41 -22.17
C ARG A 326 6.86 8.89 -22.07
N SER A 327 6.71 8.26 -23.23
CA SER A 327 6.86 6.81 -23.37
C SER A 327 8.26 6.48 -23.85
N TYR A 328 8.92 5.53 -23.19
CA TYR A 328 10.27 5.07 -23.52
C TYR A 328 10.21 3.76 -24.30
N ASP A 329 11.14 3.58 -25.25
CA ASP A 329 11.26 2.35 -26.04
C ASP A 329 11.63 1.14 -25.16
N PHE A 330 12.37 1.38 -24.06
CA PHE A 330 12.82 0.34 -23.14
C PHE A 330 13.06 0.91 -21.73
N ALA A 331 12.64 0.16 -20.71
CA ALA A 331 12.93 0.46 -19.31
C ALA A 331 13.92 -0.56 -18.72
N PHE A 332 14.90 -0.09 -17.96
CA PHE A 332 15.94 -0.93 -17.36
C PHE A 332 16.11 -0.62 -15.88
N LEU A 333 16.32 -1.67 -15.07
CA LEU A 333 16.72 -1.54 -13.68
C LEU A 333 17.52 -2.76 -13.22
N CYS A 334 18.47 -2.52 -12.33
CA CYS A 334 19.34 -3.54 -11.78
C CYS A 334 19.59 -3.29 -10.29
N LEU A 335 19.36 -4.29 -9.44
CA LEU A 335 19.59 -4.24 -7.99
C LEU A 335 18.97 -2.99 -7.33
N THR A 336 17.75 -2.66 -7.73
CA THR A 336 17.06 -1.42 -7.36
C THR A 336 15.81 -1.73 -6.54
N LEU A 337 14.95 -2.64 -7.02
CA LEU A 337 13.68 -2.98 -6.38
C LEU A 337 13.86 -3.71 -5.05
N THR A 338 14.99 -4.39 -4.87
CA THR A 338 15.37 -4.99 -3.59
C THR A 338 15.53 -3.96 -2.46
N HIS A 339 15.67 -2.68 -2.80
CA HIS A 339 15.79 -1.58 -1.82
C HIS A 339 14.46 -0.86 -1.53
N ILE A 340 13.38 -1.28 -2.18
CA ILE A 340 12.02 -0.80 -1.89
C ILE A 340 11.35 -1.82 -0.96
N ILE A 341 11.58 -1.63 0.33
CA ILE A 341 11.20 -2.57 1.38
C ILE A 341 9.72 -2.49 1.79
N ASN A 342 9.16 -1.29 1.71
CA ASN A 342 7.74 -1.04 1.95
C ASN A 342 6.91 -1.54 0.75
N GLU A 343 5.88 -2.32 1.03
CA GLU A 343 5.11 -3.02 0.00
C GLU A 343 4.25 -2.08 -0.86
N GLU A 344 3.78 -0.97 -0.29
CA GLU A 344 3.00 0.04 -1.00
C GLU A 344 3.89 0.85 -1.96
N ASN A 345 5.05 1.31 -1.49
CA ASN A 345 6.05 1.96 -2.34
C ASN A 345 6.53 1.01 -3.45
N PHE A 346 6.72 -0.28 -3.13
CA PHE A 346 7.07 -1.28 -4.12
C PHE A 346 5.99 -1.43 -5.19
N ARG A 347 4.71 -1.48 -4.80
CA ARG A 347 3.59 -1.53 -5.75
C ARG A 347 3.56 -0.29 -6.66
N ARG A 348 3.70 0.91 -6.09
CA ARG A 348 3.74 2.17 -6.85
C ARG A 348 4.93 2.23 -7.80
N ALA A 349 6.12 1.82 -7.35
CA ALA A 349 7.31 1.74 -8.19
C ALA A 349 7.11 0.79 -9.38
N ILE A 350 6.54 -0.39 -9.14
CA ILE A 350 6.19 -1.35 -10.21
C ILE A 350 5.22 -0.71 -11.22
N LEU A 351 4.20 0.02 -10.74
CA LEU A 351 3.25 0.70 -11.62
C LEU A 351 3.96 1.72 -12.51
N ASN A 352 4.82 2.57 -11.96
CA ASN A 352 5.56 3.57 -12.73
C ASN A 352 6.53 2.94 -13.73
N ILE A 353 7.21 1.86 -13.35
CA ILE A 353 8.03 1.05 -14.26
C ILE A 353 7.17 0.51 -15.42
N LYS A 354 5.99 -0.05 -15.13
CA LYS A 354 5.05 -0.55 -16.15
C LYS A 354 4.43 0.56 -17.00
N ASN A 355 4.35 1.79 -16.51
CA ASN A 355 3.84 2.93 -17.27
C ASN A 355 4.91 3.43 -18.26
N SER A 356 6.19 3.31 -17.90
CA SER A 356 7.29 3.91 -18.64
C SER A 356 7.61 3.25 -19.99
N SER A 357 7.41 1.93 -20.12
CA SER A 357 7.74 1.20 -21.36
C SER A 357 6.95 -0.09 -21.57
N ASP A 358 6.87 -0.53 -22.81
CA ASP A 358 6.32 -1.83 -23.22
C ASP A 358 7.35 -2.97 -23.16
N ILE A 359 8.64 -2.65 -23.08
CA ILE A 359 9.70 -3.64 -22.91
C ILE A 359 10.54 -3.23 -21.69
N ILE A 360 10.65 -4.14 -20.72
CA ILE A 360 11.21 -3.85 -19.40
C ILE A 360 12.21 -4.95 -19.04
N ALA A 361 13.42 -4.57 -18.65
CA ALA A 361 14.43 -5.49 -18.12
C ALA A 361 14.67 -5.24 -16.64
N ILE A 362 14.58 -6.31 -15.85
CA ILE A 362 14.77 -6.30 -14.40
C ILE A 362 15.86 -7.31 -14.04
N CYS A 363 16.93 -6.85 -13.38
CA CYS A 363 17.99 -7.72 -12.89
C CYS A 363 18.14 -7.63 -11.37
N GLU A 364 17.73 -8.68 -10.66
CA GLU A 364 17.60 -8.67 -9.19
C GLU A 364 18.01 -10.01 -8.55
N HIS A 365 18.16 -10.01 -7.23
CA HIS A 365 18.17 -11.25 -6.44
C HIS A 365 16.74 -11.80 -6.34
N MET A 366 16.50 -13.00 -6.89
CA MET A 366 15.15 -13.58 -7.00
C MET A 366 14.96 -14.95 -6.34
N ASP A 367 16.00 -15.51 -5.72
CA ASP A 367 15.91 -16.75 -4.97
C ASP A 367 15.36 -16.47 -3.56
N SER A 368 14.20 -17.06 -3.23
CA SER A 368 13.46 -16.81 -1.99
C SER A 368 14.10 -17.42 -0.74
N ASP A 369 15.05 -18.34 -0.91
CA ASP A 369 15.38 -19.30 0.15
C ASP A 369 16.79 -19.17 0.73
N MET A 370 17.66 -18.30 0.20
CA MET A 370 19.11 -18.48 0.41
C MET A 370 19.95 -17.26 0.78
N LEU A 371 19.40 -16.05 0.91
CA LEU A 371 20.22 -14.91 1.31
C LEU A 371 19.95 -14.52 2.78
N PRO A 372 20.97 -14.57 3.68
CA PRO A 372 20.86 -13.90 4.96
C PRO A 372 20.53 -12.42 4.68
N VAL A 373 19.68 -11.82 5.53
CA VAL A 373 19.31 -10.39 5.44
C VAL A 373 20.60 -9.58 5.25
N VAL A 374 20.80 -9.11 4.02
CA VAL A 374 22.05 -8.45 3.59
C VAL A 374 22.23 -7.13 4.33
N SER A 375 21.10 -6.45 4.53
CA SER A 375 20.94 -5.22 5.29
C SER A 375 19.43 -5.08 5.60
N ASN A 376 19.08 -4.34 6.64
CA ASN A 376 17.70 -3.97 6.96
C ASN A 376 17.10 -2.99 5.93
N PHE A 377 17.92 -2.41 5.05
CA PHE A 377 17.49 -1.65 3.87
C PHE A 377 17.36 -2.51 2.61
N THR A 378 17.19 -3.83 2.74
CA THR A 378 17.05 -4.76 1.61
C THR A 378 15.95 -5.78 1.87
N ARG A 379 15.08 -5.99 0.88
CA ARG A 379 14.05 -7.04 0.84
C ARG A 379 14.13 -7.72 -0.52
N THR A 380 14.47 -9.01 -0.53
CA THR A 380 14.43 -9.80 -1.75
C THR A 380 12.98 -10.15 -2.10
N TRP A 381 12.65 -10.03 -3.38
CA TRP A 381 11.36 -10.43 -3.93
C TRP A 381 11.55 -11.70 -4.74
N SER A 382 10.73 -12.71 -4.49
CA SER A 382 10.85 -13.98 -5.21
C SER A 382 10.59 -13.80 -6.71
N TYR A 383 11.16 -14.69 -7.51
CA TYR A 383 10.86 -14.77 -8.95
C TYR A 383 9.34 -14.73 -9.21
N ASN A 384 8.55 -15.52 -8.47
CA ASN A 384 7.10 -15.56 -8.62
C ASN A 384 6.43 -14.22 -8.28
N SER A 385 6.96 -13.47 -7.30
CA SER A 385 6.46 -12.13 -6.97
C SER A 385 6.61 -11.16 -8.15
N TYR A 386 7.74 -11.22 -8.86
CA TYR A 386 7.92 -10.42 -10.09
C TYR A 386 6.98 -10.88 -11.21
N VAL A 387 6.87 -12.18 -11.47
CA VAL A 387 5.97 -12.70 -12.52
C VAL A 387 4.51 -12.33 -12.27
N GLU A 388 4.06 -12.37 -11.01
CA GLU A 388 2.71 -12.00 -10.61
C GLU A 388 2.44 -10.51 -10.83
N LYS A 389 3.38 -9.64 -10.43
CA LYS A 389 3.23 -8.18 -10.54
C LYS A 389 3.34 -7.65 -11.97
N PHE A 390 4.08 -8.36 -12.82
CA PHE A 390 4.17 -8.13 -14.26
C PHE A 390 3.27 -9.08 -15.06
N CYS A 391 2.11 -9.50 -14.52
CA CYS A 391 1.22 -10.46 -15.17
C CYS A 391 0.61 -9.98 -16.51
N ASP A 392 0.55 -8.67 -16.76
CA ASP A 392 0.19 -8.03 -18.03
C ASP A 392 1.36 -8.01 -19.04
N PHE A 393 2.53 -8.46 -18.63
CA PHE A 393 3.69 -8.70 -19.49
C PHE A 393 3.91 -10.21 -19.67
N LYS A 394 4.61 -10.57 -20.74
CA LYS A 394 5.18 -11.90 -20.93
C LYS A 394 6.70 -11.82 -20.80
N ILE A 395 7.30 -12.82 -20.19
CA ILE A 395 8.75 -12.99 -20.22
C ILE A 395 9.14 -13.41 -21.64
N ILE A 396 10.06 -12.66 -22.24
CA ILE A 396 10.60 -12.98 -23.57
C ILE A 396 12.04 -13.50 -23.48
N GLU A 397 12.79 -13.09 -22.47
CA GLU A 397 14.13 -13.61 -22.19
C GLU A 397 14.37 -13.68 -20.67
N GLN A 398 15.18 -14.65 -20.26
CA GLN A 398 15.58 -14.82 -18.87
C GLN A 398 17.01 -15.37 -18.83
N PHE A 399 17.83 -14.80 -17.95
CA PHE A 399 19.20 -15.25 -17.73
C PHE A 399 19.53 -15.19 -16.25
N THR A 400 20.45 -16.05 -15.81
CA THR A 400 21.00 -16.02 -14.45
C THR A 400 22.51 -15.83 -14.55
N TYR A 401 23.06 -15.03 -13.63
CA TYR A 401 24.49 -14.76 -13.51
C TYR A 401 24.93 -15.01 -12.07
N ASP A 402 26.09 -15.65 -11.90
CA ASP A 402 26.72 -15.82 -10.58
C ASP A 402 27.59 -14.60 -10.29
N TYR A 403 27.11 -13.77 -9.36
CA TYR A 403 27.74 -12.52 -8.95
C TYR A 403 28.35 -12.70 -7.56
N PHE A 404 29.62 -13.10 -7.51
CA PHE A 404 30.35 -13.35 -6.26
C PHE A 404 29.65 -14.37 -5.34
N GLY A 405 29.11 -15.46 -5.91
CA GLY A 405 28.35 -16.48 -5.20
C GLY A 405 26.86 -16.20 -5.09
N ASP A 406 26.42 -14.96 -5.38
CA ASP A 406 25.00 -14.61 -5.39
C ASP A 406 24.40 -14.79 -6.78
N LYS A 407 23.26 -15.48 -6.87
CA LYS A 407 22.54 -15.61 -8.13
C LYS A 407 21.70 -14.38 -8.42
N LEU A 408 22.04 -13.68 -9.50
CA LEU A 408 21.26 -12.59 -10.07
C LEU A 408 20.47 -13.09 -11.27
N THR A 409 19.19 -12.75 -11.33
CA THR A 409 18.32 -13.11 -12.45
C THR A 409 17.94 -11.86 -13.21
N LEU A 410 18.28 -11.82 -14.50
CA LEU A 410 17.82 -10.85 -15.48
C LEU A 410 16.58 -11.40 -16.19
N ILE A 411 15.48 -10.67 -16.14
CA ILE A 411 14.24 -10.98 -16.87
C ILE A 411 13.93 -9.83 -17.81
N VAL A 412 13.68 -10.14 -19.08
CA VAL A 412 13.14 -9.20 -20.06
C VAL A 412 11.66 -9.49 -20.27
N PHE A 413 10.83 -8.52 -19.92
CA PHE A 413 9.39 -8.49 -20.07
C PHE A 413 9.00 -7.73 -21.33
N LYS A 414 7.95 -8.20 -22.00
CA LYS A 414 7.27 -7.48 -23.08
C LYS A 414 5.77 -7.43 -22.81
N ARG A 415 5.16 -6.24 -22.92
CA ARG A 415 3.73 -6.06 -22.68
C ARG A 415 2.94 -7.00 -23.59
N LYS A 416 1.94 -7.68 -23.02
CA LYS A 416 0.98 -8.45 -23.79
C LYS A 416 0.14 -7.44 -24.58
N SER A 417 0.10 -7.55 -25.91
CA SER A 417 -0.82 -6.75 -26.73
C SER A 417 -2.25 -6.84 -26.16
N ASP A 418 -3.03 -5.76 -26.15
CA ASP A 418 -4.35 -5.69 -25.47
C ASP A 418 -5.31 -6.86 -25.78
N LYS A 419 -5.18 -7.47 -26.97
CA LYS A 419 -5.92 -8.68 -27.36
C LYS A 419 -5.59 -9.94 -26.54
N THR A 420 -4.51 -9.95 -25.77
CA THR A 420 -4.04 -11.10 -24.96
C THR A 420 -4.35 -11.01 -23.47
N PHE A 421 -4.70 -9.82 -22.95
CA PHE A 421 -5.21 -9.71 -21.58
C PHE A 421 -6.55 -10.46 -21.46
N LEU A 422 -7.48 -10.22 -22.39
CA LEU A 422 -8.75 -10.95 -22.52
C LEU A 422 -8.58 -12.46 -22.77
N ASN A 423 -7.59 -12.87 -23.58
CA ASN A 423 -7.39 -14.28 -23.97
C ASN A 423 -6.65 -15.15 -22.94
N ASN A 424 -5.86 -14.57 -22.02
CA ASN A 424 -5.19 -15.32 -20.97
C ASN A 424 -5.97 -15.30 -19.65
N TRP A 425 -6.75 -14.25 -19.38
CA TRP A 425 -7.62 -14.21 -18.20
C TRP A 425 -8.81 -15.18 -18.31
N SER A 426 -9.30 -15.44 -19.54
CA SER A 426 -10.33 -16.46 -19.82
C SER A 426 -9.87 -17.92 -19.62
N LYS A 427 -8.57 -18.16 -19.33
CA LYS A 427 -8.02 -19.52 -19.09
C LYS A 427 -7.83 -19.87 -17.62
N GLY A 428 -7.74 -18.89 -16.72
CA GLY A 428 -7.77 -19.12 -15.28
C GLY A 428 -9.22 -19.06 -14.79
N TYR A 429 -9.67 -20.03 -14.00
CA TYR A 429 -11.03 -20.11 -13.44
C TYR A 429 -12.12 -20.66 -14.38
N LEU A 430 -11.89 -21.87 -14.89
CA LEU A 430 -12.96 -22.78 -15.30
C LEU A 430 -12.94 -23.99 -14.38
N LYS A 431 -13.94 -24.16 -13.50
CA LYS A 431 -14.18 -25.47 -12.88
C LYS A 431 -14.89 -26.35 -13.91
N LYS A 432 -14.36 -27.56 -14.11
CA LYS A 432 -15.04 -28.64 -14.83
C LYS A 432 -15.99 -29.33 -13.85
N ASP A 433 -17.20 -29.68 -14.29
CA ASP A 433 -18.05 -30.54 -13.49
C ASP A 433 -17.54 -32.00 -13.48
N LYS A 434 -18.21 -32.86 -12.71
CA LYS A 434 -17.87 -34.29 -12.57
C LYS A 434 -17.98 -35.10 -13.87
N SER A 435 -18.55 -34.53 -14.94
CA SER A 435 -18.64 -35.14 -16.28
C SER A 435 -17.58 -34.62 -17.26
N GLY A 436 -16.72 -33.70 -16.82
CA GLY A 436 -15.70 -33.06 -17.68
C GLY A 436 -16.28 -31.99 -18.61
N LYS A 437 -17.58 -31.69 -18.51
CA LYS A 437 -18.23 -30.62 -19.26
C LYS A 437 -17.98 -29.29 -18.52
N LYS A 438 -17.65 -28.24 -19.28
CA LYS A 438 -17.59 -26.88 -18.74
C LYS A 438 -19.03 -26.42 -18.52
N THR A 439 -19.53 -26.52 -17.30
CA THR A 439 -20.84 -25.99 -16.94
C THR A 439 -20.64 -24.83 -15.95
N PHE A 440 -21.16 -23.67 -16.34
CA PHE A 440 -21.25 -22.50 -15.47
C PHE A 440 -22.43 -22.70 -14.51
N ILE A 441 -22.36 -22.04 -13.35
CA ILE A 441 -23.44 -22.01 -12.35
C ILE A 441 -24.79 -21.75 -13.05
N ASN A 442 -25.78 -22.58 -12.68
CA ASN A 442 -27.07 -22.81 -13.30
C ASN A 442 -27.68 -21.67 -14.15
N ARG A 443 -27.78 -21.89 -15.46
CA ARG A 443 -28.70 -21.15 -16.37
C ARG A 443 -30.19 -21.43 -16.09
N GLU A 444 -30.51 -22.33 -15.15
CA GLU A 444 -31.87 -22.82 -14.88
C GLU A 444 -32.85 -21.74 -14.40
N TRP A 445 -32.38 -20.64 -13.80
CA TRP A 445 -33.28 -19.60 -13.26
C TRP A 445 -33.90 -18.68 -14.32
N ARG A 446 -33.31 -18.63 -15.54
CA ARG A 446 -33.77 -17.72 -16.62
C ARG A 446 -35.12 -18.11 -17.19
N ASP A 447 -35.49 -19.39 -17.18
CA ASP A 447 -36.75 -19.83 -17.80
C ASP A 447 -37.97 -19.68 -16.89
N TRP A 448 -37.76 -19.50 -15.57
CA TRP A 448 -38.84 -19.50 -14.58
C TRP A 448 -39.37 -18.08 -14.27
N TYR A 449 -38.55 -17.04 -14.49
CA TYR A 449 -38.80 -15.67 -14.01
C TYR A 449 -38.56 -14.57 -15.05
N ALA A 450 -38.33 -14.91 -16.31
CA ALA A 450 -37.95 -13.91 -17.31
C ALA A 450 -39.13 -13.03 -17.71
N ILE A 451 -39.08 -11.77 -17.26
CA ILE A 451 -40.03 -10.73 -17.66
C ILE A 451 -39.38 -9.73 -18.62
N TYR A 452 -38.05 -9.59 -18.60
CA TYR A 452 -37.32 -8.83 -19.61
C TYR A 452 -36.79 -9.76 -20.70
N ASN A 453 -37.23 -9.51 -21.94
CA ASN A 453 -36.82 -10.26 -23.12
C ASN A 453 -36.17 -9.31 -24.13
N PHE A 454 -34.92 -9.60 -24.51
CA PHE A 454 -34.21 -8.87 -25.55
C PHE A 454 -33.50 -9.86 -26.47
N SER A 455 -33.90 -9.88 -27.76
CA SER A 455 -33.55 -10.99 -28.66
C SER A 455 -33.92 -12.35 -28.05
N ASN A 456 -33.01 -13.32 -28.04
CA ASN A 456 -33.16 -14.62 -27.41
C ASN A 456 -32.68 -14.65 -25.94
N ILE A 457 -32.36 -13.48 -25.36
CA ILE A 457 -31.92 -13.37 -23.96
C ILE A 457 -33.13 -13.09 -23.08
N LYS A 458 -33.30 -13.95 -22.08
CA LYS A 458 -34.33 -13.90 -21.04
C LYS A 458 -33.68 -13.51 -19.71
N ILE A 459 -34.16 -12.43 -19.08
CA ILE A 459 -33.57 -11.88 -17.85
C ILE A 459 -34.66 -11.72 -16.78
N ALA A 460 -34.33 -12.15 -15.55
CA ALA A 460 -35.16 -12.05 -14.36
C ALA A 460 -35.16 -10.62 -13.79
N TYR A 461 -35.62 -9.66 -14.59
CA TYR A 461 -35.67 -8.24 -14.28
C TYR A 461 -37.00 -7.65 -14.76
N GLN A 462 -37.60 -6.76 -13.95
CA GLN A 462 -38.80 -6.02 -14.31
C GLN A 462 -38.50 -4.52 -14.30
N ASN A 463 -38.71 -3.83 -15.43
CA ASN A 463 -38.58 -2.37 -15.47
C ASN A 463 -39.82 -1.71 -14.83
N LEU A 464 -39.61 -0.77 -13.91
CA LEU A 464 -40.67 -0.04 -13.21
C LEU A 464 -41.07 1.28 -13.87
N LEU A 465 -40.20 1.85 -14.71
CA LEU A 465 -40.50 3.13 -15.36
C LEU A 465 -41.38 2.95 -16.61
N GLY A 466 -41.62 1.72 -17.06
CA GLY A 466 -42.47 1.43 -18.21
C GLY A 466 -41.95 1.98 -19.55
N VAL A 467 -40.68 2.40 -19.58
CA VAL A 467 -40.05 3.06 -20.72
C VAL A 467 -39.58 2.02 -21.74
N LYS A 468 -39.98 2.19 -23.01
CA LYS A 468 -39.41 1.40 -24.12
C LYS A 468 -37.94 1.78 -24.29
N ILE A 469 -37.08 0.82 -24.64
CA ILE A 469 -35.62 1.01 -24.73
C ILE A 469 -35.22 2.27 -25.52
N LYS A 470 -35.91 2.55 -26.64
CA LYS A 470 -35.69 3.75 -27.48
C LYS A 470 -36.01 5.10 -26.82
N ASP A 471 -36.78 5.11 -25.74
CA ASP A 471 -37.31 6.30 -25.06
C ASP A 471 -36.66 6.51 -23.68
N LEU A 472 -35.51 5.89 -23.40
CA LEU A 472 -34.79 5.93 -22.12
C LEU A 472 -34.76 7.34 -21.50
N CYS A 473 -35.58 7.53 -20.46
CA CYS A 473 -35.67 8.80 -19.73
C CYS A 473 -34.55 8.84 -18.69
N GLU A 474 -33.69 9.85 -18.78
CA GLU A 474 -32.62 10.09 -17.81
C GLU A 474 -33.09 11.10 -16.75
N PHE A 475 -32.79 10.79 -15.49
CA PHE A 475 -33.04 11.66 -14.35
C PHE A 475 -31.72 12.09 -13.75
N SER A 476 -31.55 13.40 -13.63
CA SER A 476 -30.54 14.05 -12.79
C SER A 476 -31.09 14.29 -11.38
N LEU A 477 -30.23 14.64 -10.44
CA LEU A 477 -30.60 14.84 -9.04
C LEU A 477 -31.75 15.86 -8.85
N ASP A 478 -31.75 16.95 -9.61
CA ASP A 478 -32.79 18.00 -9.58
C ASP A 478 -34.19 17.51 -10.00
N LYS A 479 -34.27 16.36 -10.68
CA LYS A 479 -35.51 15.72 -11.11
C LYS A 479 -36.02 14.66 -10.12
N LEU A 480 -35.30 14.45 -9.01
CA LEU A 480 -35.67 13.50 -7.97
C LEU A 480 -36.33 14.21 -6.78
N SER A 481 -37.44 13.64 -6.29
CA SER A 481 -38.10 14.09 -5.06
C SER A 481 -38.28 12.90 -4.12
N ILE A 482 -37.60 12.93 -2.96
CA ILE A 482 -37.63 11.84 -1.97
C ILE A 482 -38.49 12.25 -0.78
N LYS A 483 -39.50 11.43 -0.45
CA LYS A 483 -40.33 11.53 0.76
C LYS A 483 -39.96 10.42 1.73
N ARG A 484 -39.38 10.77 2.87
CA ARG A 484 -39.00 9.83 3.93
C ARG A 484 -40.08 9.81 5.01
N ASN A 485 -40.58 8.64 5.38
CA ASN A 485 -41.51 8.50 6.50
C ASN A 485 -40.78 7.86 7.69
N PHE A 486 -40.41 8.70 8.66
CA PHE A 486 -39.70 8.29 9.87
C PHE A 486 -40.60 7.61 10.92
N GLU A 487 -41.92 7.83 10.86
CA GLU A 487 -42.88 7.29 11.81
C GLU A 487 -43.30 5.84 11.46
N LYS A 488 -43.14 5.44 10.21
CA LYS A 488 -43.53 4.12 9.71
C LYS A 488 -42.34 3.19 9.62
N ASN A 489 -42.36 2.07 10.35
CA ASN A 489 -41.37 1.01 10.20
C ASN A 489 -41.93 -0.16 9.38
N TYR A 490 -41.08 -0.80 8.58
CA TYR A 490 -41.44 -2.08 7.97
C TYR A 490 -41.60 -3.15 9.07
N SER A 491 -42.75 -3.83 9.06
CA SER A 491 -43.00 -5.01 9.88
C SER A 491 -43.02 -6.26 9.01
N LEU A 492 -42.33 -7.31 9.44
CA LEU A 492 -42.41 -8.62 8.78
C LEU A 492 -43.86 -9.13 8.70
N PRO A 493 -44.25 -9.76 7.58
CA PRO A 493 -45.53 -10.45 7.45
C PRO A 493 -45.78 -11.43 8.60
N ASN A 494 -47.03 -11.56 9.05
CA ASN A 494 -47.38 -12.38 10.23
C ASN A 494 -46.83 -13.81 10.19
N CYS A 495 -46.80 -14.43 9.02
CA CYS A 495 -46.27 -15.79 8.80
C CYS A 495 -44.75 -15.92 8.98
N LEU A 496 -44.02 -14.82 9.10
CA LEU A 496 -42.56 -14.78 9.29
C LEU A 496 -42.16 -14.35 10.71
N ARG A 497 -43.14 -14.12 11.61
CA ARG A 497 -42.90 -13.59 12.96
C ARG A 497 -42.65 -14.66 14.02
N ASP A 498 -43.20 -15.86 13.83
CA ASP A 498 -43.20 -16.90 14.87
C ASP A 498 -41.79 -17.49 15.13
N ASP A 499 -40.91 -17.49 14.12
CA ASP A 499 -39.51 -17.94 14.22
C ASP A 499 -38.47 -16.80 14.07
N GLU A 500 -38.91 -15.54 14.04
CA GLU A 500 -38.09 -14.37 13.69
C GLU A 500 -36.82 -14.26 14.54
N LYS A 501 -36.95 -14.45 15.86
CA LYS A 501 -35.80 -14.39 16.79
C LYS A 501 -34.82 -15.53 16.61
N ILE A 502 -35.31 -16.72 16.23
CA ILE A 502 -34.48 -17.92 16.03
C ILE A 502 -33.74 -17.80 14.69
N GLU A 503 -34.44 -17.41 13.62
CA GLU A 503 -33.85 -17.26 12.29
C GLU A 503 -32.93 -16.04 12.20
N ALA A 504 -33.27 -14.91 12.85
CA ALA A 504 -32.36 -13.77 12.95
C ALA A 504 -31.06 -14.14 13.67
N LYS A 505 -31.15 -14.90 14.77
CA LYS A 505 -29.97 -15.34 15.53
C LYS A 505 -29.14 -16.39 14.78
N LYS A 506 -29.78 -17.26 14.00
CA LYS A 506 -29.06 -18.18 13.09
C LYS A 506 -28.35 -17.41 11.96
N ALA A 507 -29.02 -16.44 11.34
CA ALA A 507 -28.42 -15.61 10.28
C ALA A 507 -27.24 -14.80 10.82
N GLU A 508 -27.39 -14.19 12.01
CA GLU A 508 -26.31 -13.51 12.73
C GLU A 508 -25.12 -14.45 12.98
N ASN A 509 -25.35 -15.65 13.53
CA ASN A 509 -24.29 -16.64 13.77
C ASN A 509 -23.60 -17.10 12.48
N GLU A 510 -24.36 -17.29 11.39
CA GLU A 510 -23.80 -17.70 10.10
C GLU A 510 -22.91 -16.61 9.49
N ILE A 511 -23.32 -15.34 9.58
CA ILE A 511 -22.52 -14.19 9.13
C ILE A 511 -21.26 -14.03 9.98
N ILE A 512 -21.38 -14.08 11.32
CA ILE A 512 -20.24 -14.03 12.24
C ILE A 512 -19.24 -15.16 11.95
N SER A 513 -19.75 -16.37 11.67
CA SER A 513 -18.90 -17.54 11.37
C SER A 513 -18.11 -17.42 10.07
N LYS A 514 -18.57 -16.58 9.13
CA LYS A 514 -17.88 -16.29 7.85
C LYS A 514 -16.84 -15.18 7.98
N GLY A 515 -16.76 -14.50 9.13
CA GLY A 515 -15.81 -13.42 9.37
C GLY A 515 -16.24 -12.06 8.81
N ASP A 516 -17.49 -11.95 8.35
CA ASP A 516 -18.03 -10.70 7.78
C ASP A 516 -18.59 -9.79 8.88
N TYR A 517 -18.20 -8.52 8.87
CA TYR A 517 -18.83 -7.47 9.68
C TYR A 517 -19.98 -6.86 8.88
N ILE A 518 -21.11 -7.55 8.79
CA ILE A 518 -22.35 -6.89 8.36
C ILE A 518 -23.08 -6.43 9.61
N PRO A 519 -23.32 -5.13 9.81
CA PRO A 519 -24.16 -4.65 10.89
C PRO A 519 -25.61 -5.11 10.62
N ILE A 520 -25.98 -6.30 11.13
CA ILE A 520 -27.33 -6.89 11.02
C ILE A 520 -28.46 -5.95 11.48
N ASN A 521 -28.13 -4.97 12.32
CA ASN A 521 -29.03 -3.95 12.82
C ASN A 521 -29.04 -2.65 11.99
N GLU A 522 -28.27 -2.58 10.91
CA GLU A 522 -28.25 -1.44 10.02
C GLU A 522 -29.65 -1.20 9.43
N LEU A 523 -30.06 0.06 9.48
CA LEU A 523 -31.27 0.51 8.82
C LEU A 523 -30.94 0.80 7.36
N LYS A 524 -31.65 0.14 6.47
CA LYS A 524 -31.67 0.39 5.03
C LYS A 524 -32.97 1.10 4.64
N ALA A 525 -32.99 1.66 3.45
CA ALA A 525 -34.19 2.26 2.87
C ALA A 525 -35.01 1.21 2.11
N ARG A 526 -36.26 1.02 2.55
CA ARG A 526 -37.30 0.30 1.80
C ARG A 526 -37.99 1.27 0.86
N VAL A 527 -38.14 0.88 -0.40
CA VAL A 527 -38.90 1.64 -1.39
C VAL A 527 -40.38 1.21 -1.33
N ASP A 528 -41.23 2.11 -0.84
CA ASP A 528 -42.67 1.91 -0.67
C ASP A 528 -43.45 2.34 -1.92
N GLU A 529 -43.01 3.41 -2.60
CA GLU A 529 -43.65 3.95 -3.81
C GLU A 529 -42.59 4.52 -4.79
N VAL A 530 -42.81 4.32 -6.08
CA VAL A 530 -42.03 4.92 -7.18
C VAL A 530 -43.04 5.52 -8.15
N ASN A 531 -43.11 6.85 -8.23
CA ASN A 531 -44.09 7.55 -9.04
C ASN A 531 -43.38 8.43 -10.08
N LEU A 532 -43.71 8.22 -11.35
CA LEU A 532 -43.30 9.12 -12.43
C LEU A 532 -44.35 10.24 -12.57
N LYS A 533 -43.99 11.47 -12.20
CA LYS A 533 -44.83 12.63 -12.47
C LYS A 533 -44.39 13.26 -13.78
N SER A 534 -45.13 12.97 -14.84
CA SER A 534 -44.94 13.68 -16.11
C SER A 534 -45.60 15.06 -16.06
N ILE A 535 -44.86 16.08 -16.51
CA ILE A 535 -45.40 17.42 -16.79
C ILE A 535 -45.96 17.49 -18.23
N ASP A 536 -45.54 16.56 -19.11
CA ASP A 536 -45.96 16.46 -20.51
C ASP A 536 -46.02 14.97 -20.96
N PRO A 537 -47.22 14.40 -21.21
CA PRO A 537 -47.36 12.98 -21.58
C PRO A 537 -46.71 12.61 -22.93
N VAL A 538 -46.27 13.59 -23.72
CA VAL A 538 -45.61 13.38 -25.03
C VAL A 538 -44.09 13.52 -24.93
N LYS A 539 -43.55 14.24 -23.93
CA LYS A 539 -42.12 14.49 -23.74
C LYS A 539 -41.62 14.01 -22.38
N CYS A 540 -41.01 12.83 -22.36
CA CYS A 540 -40.41 12.24 -21.16
C CYS A 540 -39.31 13.09 -20.50
N ALA A 541 -38.75 14.06 -21.24
CA ALA A 541 -37.65 14.93 -20.79
C ALA A 541 -37.99 15.82 -19.57
N HIS A 542 -39.28 16.04 -19.28
CA HIS A 542 -39.76 16.88 -18.18
C HIS A 542 -40.35 16.10 -16.99
N SER A 543 -40.18 14.77 -16.97
CA SER A 543 -40.70 13.94 -15.89
C SER A 543 -39.87 14.10 -14.61
N LYS A 544 -40.55 14.17 -13.46
CA LYS A 544 -39.94 14.06 -12.13
C LYS A 544 -40.18 12.67 -11.56
N LEU A 545 -39.16 12.13 -10.89
CA LEU A 545 -39.27 10.86 -10.16
C LEU A 545 -39.54 11.15 -8.70
N GLU A 546 -40.69 10.69 -8.19
CA GLU A 546 -41.00 10.76 -6.75
C GLU A 546 -40.81 9.40 -6.10
N LEU A 547 -40.00 9.37 -5.04
CA LEU A 547 -39.74 8.19 -4.22
C LEU A 547 -40.36 8.36 -2.85
N LYS A 548 -40.92 7.27 -2.32
CA LYS A 548 -41.29 7.19 -0.91
C LYS A 548 -40.49 6.09 -0.22
N LEU A 549 -39.69 6.49 0.77
CA LEU A 549 -38.81 5.60 1.50
C LEU A 549 -39.28 5.45 2.96
N ILE A 550 -39.15 4.24 3.50
CA ILE A 550 -39.35 3.94 4.92
C ILE A 550 -38.16 3.12 5.45
N PRO A 551 -37.84 3.17 6.75
CA PRO A 551 -36.78 2.35 7.34
C PRO A 551 -37.14 0.87 7.34
N VAL A 552 -36.15 0.03 7.00
CA VAL A 552 -36.19 -1.42 7.16
C VAL A 552 -34.86 -1.91 7.71
N ARG A 553 -34.87 -2.93 8.57
CA ARG A 553 -33.65 -3.54 9.09
C ARG A 553 -33.11 -4.54 8.08
N TYR A 554 -31.79 -4.55 7.87
CA TYR A 554 -31.16 -5.47 6.92
C TYR A 554 -31.46 -6.94 7.24
N TYR A 555 -31.53 -7.33 8.52
CA TYR A 555 -31.90 -8.71 8.89
C TYR A 555 -33.30 -9.13 8.42
N HIS A 556 -34.28 -8.21 8.34
CA HIS A 556 -35.61 -8.53 7.79
C HIS A 556 -35.51 -8.98 6.34
N PHE A 557 -34.59 -8.38 5.58
CA PHE A 557 -34.35 -8.77 4.19
C PHE A 557 -33.73 -10.16 4.10
N LEU A 558 -32.76 -10.48 4.95
CA LEU A 558 -32.15 -11.83 4.96
C LEU A 558 -33.19 -12.93 5.24
N ILE A 559 -34.11 -12.69 6.19
CA ILE A 559 -35.22 -13.61 6.49
C ILE A 559 -36.13 -13.79 5.27
N VAL A 560 -36.56 -12.67 4.67
CA VAL A 560 -37.44 -12.71 3.49
C VAL A 560 -36.73 -13.38 2.30
N LYS A 561 -35.45 -13.08 2.05
CA LYS A 561 -34.66 -13.66 0.96
C LYS A 561 -34.58 -15.18 1.07
N LYS A 562 -34.25 -15.71 2.25
CA LYS A 562 -34.18 -17.15 2.51
C LYS A 562 -35.50 -17.87 2.22
N GLN A 563 -36.62 -17.25 2.61
CA GLN A 563 -37.96 -17.82 2.38
C GLN A 563 -38.41 -17.70 0.92
N LEU A 564 -37.96 -16.67 0.20
CA LEU A 564 -38.21 -16.52 -1.24
C LEU A 564 -37.48 -17.56 -2.11
N GLU A 565 -36.58 -18.36 -1.55
CA GLU A 565 -36.02 -19.54 -2.23
C GLU A 565 -37.08 -20.64 -2.40
N GLU A 566 -38.13 -20.65 -1.57
CA GLU A 566 -39.28 -21.55 -1.71
C GLU A 566 -40.29 -20.99 -2.73
N LEU A 567 -40.51 -21.73 -3.82
CA LEU A 567 -41.39 -21.34 -4.95
C LEU A 567 -42.80 -20.95 -4.51
N ASP A 568 -43.44 -21.76 -3.67
CA ASP A 568 -44.80 -21.50 -3.17
C ASP A 568 -44.88 -20.20 -2.36
N PHE A 569 -43.82 -19.89 -1.60
CA PHE A 569 -43.70 -18.66 -0.84
C PHE A 569 -43.55 -17.46 -1.79
N ARG A 570 -42.64 -17.57 -2.77
CA ARG A 570 -42.41 -16.53 -3.77
C ARG A 570 -43.68 -16.21 -4.57
N GLU A 571 -44.40 -17.20 -5.09
CA GLU A 571 -45.64 -16.95 -5.85
C GLU A 571 -46.75 -16.31 -4.97
N LYS A 572 -46.90 -16.79 -3.74
CA LYS A 572 -47.92 -16.32 -2.78
C LYS A 572 -47.73 -14.86 -2.34
N TYR A 573 -46.49 -14.42 -2.18
CA TYR A 573 -46.16 -13.11 -1.59
C TYR A 573 -45.75 -12.04 -2.59
N THR A 574 -45.56 -12.41 -3.86
CA THR A 574 -45.20 -11.47 -4.93
C THR A 574 -46.36 -11.16 -5.87
N LYS A 575 -47.33 -12.08 -6.04
CA LYS A 575 -48.60 -11.94 -6.83
C LYS A 575 -48.48 -10.91 -7.96
N TRP A 576 -47.76 -11.27 -9.02
CA TRP A 576 -47.54 -10.41 -10.18
C TRP A 576 -48.76 -10.40 -11.11
N THR A 577 -49.40 -9.25 -11.27
CA THR A 577 -50.12 -8.91 -12.51
C THR A 577 -49.33 -7.81 -13.20
N CYS A 578 -48.87 -8.09 -14.42
CA CYS A 578 -47.82 -7.39 -15.16
C CYS A 578 -48.14 -5.93 -15.57
N TYR A 579 -49.17 -5.30 -15.00
CA TYR A 579 -49.76 -4.08 -15.52
C TYR A 579 -49.90 -2.92 -14.50
N GLU A 580 -49.65 -3.11 -13.19
CA GLU A 580 -50.00 -2.08 -12.18
C GLU A 580 -48.84 -1.61 -11.27
N ILE A 581 -47.59 -1.56 -11.75
CA ILE A 581 -46.46 -1.25 -10.87
C ILE A 581 -46.08 0.24 -10.87
N GLY A 582 -46.87 1.03 -10.14
CA GLY A 582 -46.44 2.30 -9.53
C GLY A 582 -46.54 2.30 -8.00
N ASN A 583 -47.35 1.37 -7.45
CA ASN A 583 -47.59 1.27 -6.01
C ASN A 583 -46.99 -0.02 -5.43
N LEU A 584 -45.73 0.07 -5.01
CA LEU A 584 -44.98 -1.05 -4.43
C LEU A 584 -45.45 -1.44 -3.01
N LYS A 585 -46.36 -0.69 -2.38
CA LYS A 585 -46.85 -0.96 -1.02
C LYS A 585 -47.46 -2.35 -0.84
N ASN A 586 -48.04 -2.89 -1.91
CA ASN A 586 -48.71 -4.19 -1.87
C ASN A 586 -47.72 -5.36 -1.95
N LEU A 587 -46.47 -5.11 -2.36
CA LEU A 587 -45.41 -6.10 -2.26
C LEU A 587 -45.10 -6.33 -0.78
N LYS A 588 -45.31 -7.58 -0.33
CA LYS A 588 -45.11 -7.99 1.07
C LYS A 588 -43.64 -8.27 1.40
N THR A 589 -42.74 -8.09 0.43
CA THR A 589 -41.29 -8.19 0.55
C THR A 589 -40.67 -6.93 1.18
N THR A 590 -39.38 -7.01 1.52
CA THR A 590 -38.66 -5.89 2.16
C THR A 590 -38.36 -4.73 1.21
N ASN A 591 -38.30 -4.96 -0.10
CA ASN A 591 -38.07 -3.95 -1.15
C ASN A 591 -36.90 -3.00 -0.82
N ILE A 592 -35.76 -3.54 -0.38
CA ILE A 592 -34.57 -2.72 -0.15
C ILE A 592 -34.19 -2.03 -1.45
N GLY A 593 -33.88 -0.73 -1.36
CA GLY A 593 -33.34 0.04 -2.47
C GLY A 593 -31.87 -0.31 -2.70
N GLY A 594 -31.56 -0.88 -3.86
CA GLY A 594 -30.21 -1.11 -4.36
C GLY A 594 -29.82 -0.02 -5.37
N CYS A 595 -28.54 0.32 -5.45
CA CYS A 595 -27.99 1.27 -6.40
C CYS A 595 -26.81 0.62 -7.13
N GLY A 596 -26.67 0.88 -8.43
CA GLY A 596 -25.53 0.40 -9.20
C GLY A 596 -25.20 1.37 -10.33
N ILE A 597 -23.91 1.53 -10.66
CA ILE A 597 -23.45 2.48 -11.67
C ILE A 597 -22.54 1.84 -12.71
N PHE A 598 -22.71 2.22 -13.97
CA PHE A 598 -21.74 2.00 -15.03
C PHE A 598 -20.87 3.24 -15.23
N LEU A 599 -19.58 3.13 -14.95
CA LEU A 599 -18.58 4.13 -15.28
C LEU A 599 -18.05 3.89 -16.69
N ILE A 600 -18.05 4.95 -17.50
CA ILE A 600 -17.46 4.95 -18.84
C ILE A 600 -16.26 5.89 -18.83
N THR A 601 -15.07 5.36 -19.06
CA THR A 601 -13.81 6.09 -18.96
C THR A 601 -13.54 6.95 -20.20
N LYS A 602 -12.62 7.93 -20.09
CA LYS A 602 -12.27 8.82 -21.23
C LYS A 602 -11.70 8.08 -22.44
N ASP A 603 -11.06 6.93 -22.22
CA ASP A 603 -10.51 6.02 -23.24
C ASP A 603 -11.56 5.00 -23.74
N ASN A 604 -12.85 5.25 -23.50
CA ASN A 604 -13.99 4.48 -23.99
C ASN A 604 -14.03 3.02 -23.51
N TYR A 605 -13.73 2.78 -22.23
CA TYR A 605 -14.01 1.52 -21.56
C TYR A 605 -15.22 1.67 -20.65
N ILE A 606 -16.02 0.61 -20.56
CA ILE A 606 -17.02 0.45 -19.50
C ILE A 606 -16.43 -0.44 -18.41
N LEU A 607 -16.58 -0.03 -17.16
CA LEU A 607 -16.10 -0.79 -16.02
C LEU A 607 -17.20 -1.73 -15.52
N LEU A 608 -16.85 -2.98 -15.26
CA LEU A 608 -17.73 -3.98 -14.63
C LEU A 608 -17.01 -4.59 -13.44
N SER A 609 -17.72 -4.96 -12.40
CA SER A 609 -17.13 -5.68 -11.28
C SER A 609 -17.52 -7.15 -11.27
N LYS A 610 -16.63 -8.01 -10.76
CA LYS A 610 -16.91 -9.40 -10.43
C LYS A 610 -16.71 -9.60 -8.94
N ARG A 611 -17.80 -9.77 -8.19
CA ARG A 611 -17.76 -9.83 -6.73
C ARG A 611 -17.34 -11.21 -6.22
N ARG A 612 -16.54 -11.24 -5.13
CA ARG A 612 -15.89 -12.44 -4.57
C ARG A 612 -16.38 -12.80 -3.15
N ILE A 613 -16.60 -11.82 -2.28
CA ILE A 613 -16.82 -12.07 -0.83
C ILE A 613 -18.20 -11.56 -0.37
N VAL A 614 -18.55 -10.31 -0.69
CA VAL A 614 -19.69 -9.60 -0.08
C VAL A 614 -20.80 -9.32 -1.11
N ALA A 615 -21.34 -10.36 -1.75
CA ALA A 615 -22.31 -10.16 -2.82
C ALA A 615 -23.53 -11.07 -2.71
N GLU A 616 -24.70 -10.50 -3.03
CA GLU A 616 -25.91 -11.26 -3.30
C GLU A 616 -25.70 -12.28 -4.43
N TYR A 617 -24.81 -11.94 -5.36
CA TYR A 617 -24.39 -12.76 -6.50
C TYR A 617 -22.87 -12.95 -6.52
N PRO A 618 -22.33 -13.94 -5.79
CA PRO A 618 -20.90 -14.23 -5.88
C PRO A 618 -20.54 -14.76 -7.26
N ASP A 619 -19.36 -14.39 -7.75
CA ASP A 619 -18.75 -14.90 -8.99
C ASP A 619 -19.46 -14.58 -10.32
N VAL A 620 -20.37 -13.61 -10.36
CA VAL A 620 -20.96 -13.07 -11.62
C VAL A 620 -20.53 -11.63 -11.87
N LEU A 621 -20.72 -11.17 -13.11
CA LEU A 621 -20.48 -9.77 -13.49
C LEU A 621 -21.60 -8.87 -13.01
N SER A 622 -21.27 -7.66 -12.56
CA SER A 622 -22.23 -6.64 -12.14
C SER A 622 -21.77 -5.24 -12.58
N TYR A 623 -22.40 -4.20 -12.05
CA TYR A 623 -22.07 -2.78 -12.20
C TYR A 623 -20.59 -2.49 -11.90
N SER A 624 -20.12 -1.29 -12.25
CA SER A 624 -18.78 -0.82 -11.85
C SER A 624 -18.67 -0.76 -10.32
N ALA A 625 -19.68 -0.16 -9.68
CA ALA A 625 -19.87 -0.15 -8.24
C ALA A 625 -21.35 -0.31 -7.91
N SER A 626 -21.68 -0.87 -6.75
CA SER A 626 -23.08 -0.99 -6.31
C SER A 626 -23.24 -1.21 -4.82
N GLY A 627 -24.32 -0.71 -4.24
CA GLY A 627 -24.61 -0.89 -2.83
C GLY A 627 -26.09 -0.75 -2.51
N SER A 628 -26.43 -0.88 -1.23
CA SER A 628 -27.79 -0.67 -0.74
C SER A 628 -27.94 0.69 -0.07
N ILE A 629 -29.07 1.34 -0.28
CA ILE A 629 -29.34 2.67 0.29
C ILE A 629 -29.45 2.54 1.81
N SER A 630 -28.47 3.07 2.54
CA SER A 630 -28.52 3.20 4.00
C SER A 630 -29.60 4.22 4.40
N TRP A 631 -30.31 3.96 5.50
CA TRP A 631 -31.34 4.89 5.99
C TRP A 631 -30.72 6.17 6.56
N TYR A 632 -29.61 6.03 7.28
CA TYR A 632 -28.72 7.10 7.73
C TYR A 632 -27.25 6.67 7.54
N TYR A 633 -26.37 7.62 7.24
CA TYR A 633 -24.92 7.39 7.16
C TYR A 633 -24.14 8.57 7.78
N PRO A 634 -23.06 8.34 8.54
CA PRO A 634 -22.21 9.43 9.05
C PRO A 634 -21.46 10.10 7.90
N GLY A 635 -21.55 11.43 7.77
CA GLY A 635 -20.79 12.19 6.79
C GLY A 635 -19.29 12.28 7.13
N THR A 636 -18.44 12.47 6.13
CA THR A 636 -16.98 12.60 6.29
C THR A 636 -16.51 13.97 5.80
N ASP A 637 -16.52 15.00 6.67
CA ASP A 637 -15.65 16.18 6.49
C ASP A 637 -15.43 16.99 7.81
N GLU A 638 -14.29 17.70 7.87
CA GLU A 638 -13.29 17.62 8.96
C GLU A 638 -13.35 18.62 10.16
N ASN A 639 -14.43 19.36 10.44
CA ASN A 639 -14.38 20.41 11.50
C ASN A 639 -15.58 20.54 12.47
N SER A 640 -16.56 19.64 12.52
CA SER A 640 -17.77 19.84 13.33
C SER A 640 -17.94 18.85 14.48
N GLU A 641 -18.05 19.36 15.71
CA GLU A 641 -18.58 18.67 16.90
C GLU A 641 -20.08 18.28 16.80
N ILE A 642 -20.61 18.03 15.58
CA ILE A 642 -21.95 17.47 15.35
C ILE A 642 -21.88 16.59 14.07
N ASP A 643 -22.04 15.27 14.23
CA ASP A 643 -22.23 14.32 13.12
C ASP A 643 -23.53 14.65 12.36
N TYR A 644 -23.45 15.22 11.17
CA TYR A 644 -24.62 15.30 10.28
C TYR A 644 -24.85 13.95 9.60
N LEU A 645 -26.00 13.33 9.88
CA LEU A 645 -26.43 12.09 9.22
C LEU A 645 -26.93 12.41 7.81
N ILE A 646 -26.31 11.83 6.78
CA ILE A 646 -26.81 11.88 5.41
C ILE A 646 -28.08 11.02 5.33
N GLU A 647 -29.19 11.62 4.93
CA GLU A 647 -30.47 10.93 4.77
C GLU A 647 -30.50 10.05 3.51
N ALA A 648 -31.22 8.92 3.56
CA ALA A 648 -31.38 7.97 2.45
C ALA A 648 -31.62 8.63 1.07
N ASN A 649 -30.64 8.55 0.17
CA ASN A 649 -30.72 9.09 -1.19
C ASN A 649 -29.91 8.19 -2.15
N PRO A 650 -30.49 7.70 -3.27
CA PRO A 650 -29.77 6.82 -4.19
C PRO A 650 -28.59 7.49 -4.91
N PHE A 651 -28.62 8.81 -5.15
CA PHE A 651 -27.52 9.55 -5.79
C PHE A 651 -26.30 9.62 -4.85
N THR A 652 -26.50 10.11 -3.62
CA THR A 652 -25.41 10.17 -2.63
C THR A 652 -24.87 8.78 -2.29
N THR A 653 -25.76 7.78 -2.23
CA THR A 653 -25.36 6.38 -1.98
C THR A 653 -24.41 5.91 -3.08
N ILE A 654 -24.74 6.09 -4.36
CA ILE A 654 -23.90 5.55 -5.42
C ILE A 654 -22.56 6.29 -5.55
N CYS A 655 -22.51 7.59 -5.25
CA CYS A 655 -21.24 8.31 -5.17
C CYS A 655 -20.34 7.77 -4.06
N ARG A 656 -20.91 7.52 -2.86
CA ARG A 656 -20.19 6.89 -1.74
C ARG A 656 -19.65 5.51 -2.14
N GLU A 657 -20.52 4.63 -2.64
CA GLU A 657 -20.14 3.27 -3.02
C GLU A 657 -19.06 3.28 -4.12
N THR A 658 -19.14 4.23 -5.06
CA THR A 658 -18.10 4.37 -6.09
C THR A 658 -16.74 4.72 -5.48
N PHE A 659 -16.72 5.61 -4.48
CA PHE A 659 -15.49 5.97 -3.79
C PHE A 659 -14.96 4.82 -2.91
N GLU A 660 -15.82 4.19 -2.11
CA GLU A 660 -15.44 3.09 -1.21
C GLU A 660 -14.96 1.85 -2.00
N GLU A 661 -15.67 1.52 -3.09
CA GLU A 661 -15.37 0.35 -3.90
C GLU A 661 -14.26 0.57 -4.92
N LEU A 662 -14.20 1.73 -5.57
CA LEU A 662 -13.27 1.99 -6.69
C LEU A 662 -12.21 3.05 -6.40
N GLY A 663 -12.30 3.78 -5.29
CA GLY A 663 -11.43 4.92 -5.01
C GLY A 663 -11.66 6.11 -5.95
N VAL A 664 -12.80 6.14 -6.67
CA VAL A 664 -13.11 7.18 -7.65
C VAL A 664 -14.23 8.09 -7.13
N SER A 665 -13.93 9.38 -6.99
CA SER A 665 -14.93 10.40 -6.70
C SER A 665 -15.68 10.79 -7.98
N ILE A 666 -17.00 10.82 -7.90
CA ILE A 666 -17.89 11.24 -8.99
C ILE A 666 -18.89 12.29 -8.47
N ASP A 667 -19.27 13.22 -9.34
CA ASP A 667 -20.21 14.30 -9.00
C ASP A 667 -21.67 13.84 -9.17
N GLU A 668 -22.49 14.09 -8.15
CA GLU A 668 -23.93 13.79 -8.15
C GLU A 668 -24.71 14.52 -9.26
N GLU A 669 -24.23 15.67 -9.73
CA GLU A 669 -24.86 16.43 -10.82
C GLU A 669 -24.59 15.80 -12.21
N GLU A 670 -23.46 15.09 -12.33
CA GLU A 670 -23.02 14.48 -13.59
C GLU A 670 -23.61 13.08 -13.81
N ILE A 671 -23.91 12.34 -12.74
CA ILE A 671 -24.51 11.01 -12.85
C ILE A 671 -25.95 11.05 -13.38
N LYS A 672 -26.31 10.03 -14.17
CA LYS A 672 -27.66 9.87 -14.75
C LYS A 672 -28.28 8.58 -14.28
N LEU A 673 -29.41 8.69 -13.58
CA LEU A 673 -30.31 7.57 -13.33
C LEU A 673 -31.07 7.27 -14.63
N PHE A 674 -30.91 6.07 -15.18
CA PHE A 674 -31.50 5.72 -16.48
C PHE A 674 -32.46 4.53 -16.41
N ALA A 675 -32.41 3.74 -15.34
CA ALA A 675 -33.38 2.67 -15.11
C ALA A 675 -33.71 2.53 -13.63
N VAL A 676 -34.98 2.23 -13.36
CA VAL A 676 -35.44 1.75 -12.06
C VAL A 676 -36.21 0.47 -12.30
N GLY A 677 -35.87 -0.59 -11.58
CA GLY A 677 -36.47 -1.90 -11.80
C GLY A 677 -36.44 -2.79 -10.57
N ILE A 678 -36.99 -3.99 -10.73
CA ILE A 678 -36.96 -5.03 -9.72
C ILE A 678 -36.04 -6.13 -10.22
N ASP A 679 -35.00 -6.41 -9.44
CA ASP A 679 -34.28 -7.67 -9.55
C ASP A 679 -35.17 -8.79 -9.00
N LEU A 680 -35.62 -9.72 -9.84
CA LEU A 680 -36.58 -10.76 -9.45
C LEU A 680 -35.92 -11.95 -8.74
N VAL A 681 -34.59 -11.98 -8.67
CA VAL A 681 -33.84 -13.01 -7.93
C VAL A 681 -33.55 -12.50 -6.52
N ALA A 682 -33.00 -11.28 -6.38
CA ALA A 682 -32.69 -10.67 -5.08
C ALA A 682 -33.86 -9.90 -4.45
N PHE A 683 -34.88 -9.52 -5.22
CA PHE A 683 -35.99 -8.65 -4.78
C PHE A 683 -35.56 -7.26 -4.31
N PHE A 684 -34.48 -6.74 -4.92
CA PHE A 684 -34.08 -5.35 -4.78
C PHE A 684 -34.85 -4.47 -5.76
N ILE A 685 -35.21 -3.28 -5.27
CA ILE A 685 -35.60 -2.18 -6.15
C ILE A 685 -34.30 -1.51 -6.58
N GLN A 686 -33.86 -1.82 -7.79
CA GLN A 686 -32.58 -1.38 -8.30
C GLN A 686 -32.71 -0.03 -8.99
N PHE A 687 -31.88 0.93 -8.56
CA PHE A 687 -31.62 2.20 -9.23
C PHE A 687 -30.31 2.08 -10.01
N SER A 688 -30.39 2.17 -11.34
CA SER A 688 -29.25 1.97 -12.22
C SER A 688 -28.80 3.28 -12.84
N PHE A 689 -27.53 3.60 -12.62
CA PHE A 689 -26.88 4.84 -13.02
C PHE A 689 -25.83 4.59 -14.09
N TYR A 690 -25.47 5.64 -14.82
CA TYR A 690 -24.21 5.69 -15.53
C TYR A 690 -23.63 7.10 -15.49
N THR A 691 -22.32 7.19 -15.69
CA THR A 691 -21.66 8.47 -15.97
C THR A 691 -20.41 8.26 -16.82
N LYS A 692 -19.98 9.32 -17.48
CA LYS A 692 -18.66 9.38 -18.13
C LYS A 692 -17.70 10.07 -17.20
N ILE A 693 -16.49 9.54 -17.05
CA ILE A 693 -15.48 10.06 -16.15
C ILE A 693 -14.24 10.50 -16.93
N HIS A 694 -13.48 11.43 -16.34
CA HIS A 694 -12.25 11.95 -16.94
C HIS A 694 -11.05 11.01 -16.78
N GLN A 695 -11.19 9.97 -15.95
CA GLN A 695 -10.15 8.99 -15.73
C GLN A 695 -10.07 7.99 -16.89
N THR A 696 -8.87 7.52 -17.22
CA THR A 696 -8.69 6.31 -18.07
C THR A 696 -9.09 5.06 -17.30
N ALA A 697 -9.34 3.97 -18.01
CA ALA A 697 -9.54 2.67 -17.39
C ALA A 697 -8.37 2.27 -16.48
N ARG A 698 -7.14 2.60 -16.88
CA ARG A 698 -5.92 2.32 -16.10
C ARG A 698 -5.86 3.13 -14.81
N GLU A 699 -6.21 4.42 -14.87
CA GLU A 699 -6.29 5.30 -13.70
C GLU A 699 -7.32 4.76 -12.70
N VAL A 700 -8.50 4.34 -13.15
CA VAL A 700 -9.52 3.75 -12.25
C VAL A 700 -9.06 2.43 -11.64
N ILE A 701 -8.40 1.56 -12.39
CA ILE A 701 -7.84 0.32 -11.82
C ILE A 701 -6.80 0.63 -10.74
N SER A 702 -5.98 1.67 -10.92
CA SER A 702 -5.04 2.12 -9.89
C SER A 702 -5.75 2.58 -8.63
N CYS A 703 -6.82 3.37 -8.76
CA CYS A 703 -7.65 3.81 -7.63
C CYS A 703 -8.29 2.60 -6.91
N TRP A 704 -8.81 1.63 -7.67
CA TRP A 704 -9.43 0.43 -7.11
C TRP A 704 -8.43 -0.44 -6.33
N GLU A 705 -7.18 -0.57 -6.79
CA GLU A 705 -6.15 -1.31 -6.05
C GLU A 705 -5.80 -0.70 -4.67
N GLU A 706 -6.16 0.58 -4.48
CA GLU A 706 -6.00 1.34 -3.25
C GLU A 706 -7.30 1.45 -2.46
N SER A 707 -8.44 1.05 -3.02
CA SER A 707 -9.75 1.20 -2.39
C SER A 707 -9.93 0.29 -1.18
N VAL A 708 -10.85 0.69 -0.30
CA VAL A 708 -11.16 -0.01 0.95
C VAL A 708 -11.68 -1.42 0.65
N SER A 709 -12.49 -1.57 -0.40
CA SER A 709 -13.16 -2.82 -0.76
C SER A 709 -12.47 -3.63 -1.87
N LYS A 710 -11.19 -3.40 -2.17
CA LYS A 710 -10.46 -4.11 -3.24
C LYS A 710 -10.47 -5.64 -3.13
N HIS A 711 -10.63 -6.17 -1.93
CA HIS A 711 -10.68 -7.62 -1.68
C HIS A 711 -12.07 -8.22 -1.98
N GLU A 712 -13.10 -7.39 -2.07
CA GLU A 712 -14.49 -7.80 -2.21
C GLU A 712 -14.88 -8.06 -3.67
N GLN A 713 -14.21 -7.42 -4.63
CA GLN A 713 -14.51 -7.56 -6.05
C GLN A 713 -13.27 -7.38 -6.93
N VAL A 714 -13.36 -7.82 -8.19
CA VAL A 714 -12.38 -7.53 -9.25
C VAL A 714 -13.02 -6.58 -10.25
N VAL A 715 -12.32 -5.49 -10.57
CA VAL A 715 -12.80 -4.52 -11.57
C VAL A 715 -12.24 -4.89 -12.95
N LEU A 716 -13.12 -4.85 -13.95
CA LEU A 716 -12.89 -5.31 -15.31
C LEU A 716 -13.18 -4.16 -16.28
N PRO A 717 -12.13 -3.56 -16.87
CA PRO A 717 -12.32 -2.60 -17.94
C PRO A 717 -12.58 -3.35 -19.24
N ILE A 718 -13.74 -3.10 -19.84
CA ILE A 718 -14.14 -3.70 -21.11
C ILE A 718 -14.24 -2.59 -22.16
N PRO A 719 -13.60 -2.72 -23.34
CA PRO A 719 -13.81 -1.75 -24.41
C PRO A 719 -15.31 -1.56 -24.65
N PHE A 720 -15.79 -0.32 -24.60
CA PHE A 720 -17.20 -0.02 -24.75
C PHE A 720 -17.59 -0.01 -26.23
N GLU A 721 -17.44 -1.18 -26.84
CA GLU A 721 -17.68 -1.48 -28.24
C GLU A 721 -18.74 -2.57 -28.36
N LYS A 722 -19.60 -2.42 -29.37
CA LYS A 722 -20.73 -3.32 -29.60
C LYS A 722 -20.35 -4.80 -29.60
N GLN A 723 -19.29 -5.18 -30.32
CA GLN A 723 -18.86 -6.57 -30.46
C GLN A 723 -18.36 -7.16 -29.14
N GLU A 724 -17.56 -6.40 -28.38
CA GLU A 724 -16.99 -6.83 -27.12
C GLU A 724 -18.09 -7.02 -26.06
N ILE A 725 -19.03 -6.07 -25.96
CA ILE A 725 -20.14 -6.17 -25.01
C ILE A 725 -21.13 -7.28 -25.40
N SER A 726 -21.45 -7.44 -26.70
CA SER A 726 -22.29 -8.56 -27.14
C SER A 726 -21.64 -9.91 -26.82
N ARG A 727 -20.33 -10.04 -27.06
CA ARG A 727 -19.58 -11.26 -26.71
C ARG A 727 -19.61 -11.50 -25.20
N LEU A 728 -19.47 -10.45 -24.40
CA LEU A 728 -19.49 -10.55 -22.94
C LEU A 728 -20.85 -11.05 -22.43
N ILE A 729 -21.95 -10.41 -22.84
CA ILE A 729 -23.32 -10.77 -22.43
C ILE A 729 -23.67 -12.21 -22.84
N THR A 730 -23.25 -12.66 -24.03
CA THR A 730 -23.54 -14.04 -24.49
C THR A 730 -22.74 -15.10 -23.72
N ASN A 731 -21.51 -14.78 -23.31
CA ASN A 731 -20.57 -15.77 -22.77
C ASN A 731 -20.45 -15.78 -21.23
N TYR A 732 -20.90 -14.73 -20.54
CA TYR A 732 -20.70 -14.57 -19.11
C TYR A 732 -22.03 -14.36 -18.38
N SER A 733 -22.09 -14.83 -17.14
CA SER A 733 -23.24 -14.60 -16.26
C SER A 733 -23.14 -13.22 -15.62
N PHE A 734 -24.29 -12.58 -15.49
CA PHE A 734 -24.43 -11.28 -14.85
C PHE A 734 -25.43 -11.37 -13.71
N GLU A 735 -25.30 -10.45 -12.76
CA GLU A 735 -26.43 -10.03 -11.93
C GLU A 735 -27.61 -9.63 -12.85
N PRO A 736 -28.86 -10.08 -12.58
CA PRO A 736 -30.00 -9.83 -13.48
C PRO A 736 -30.24 -8.34 -13.77
N SER A 737 -30.13 -7.50 -12.75
CA SER A 737 -30.34 -6.07 -12.88
C SER A 737 -29.24 -5.41 -13.74
N ALA A 738 -27.97 -5.77 -13.51
CA ALA A 738 -26.83 -5.28 -14.28
C ALA A 738 -26.90 -5.75 -15.74
N GLU A 739 -27.29 -7.00 -16.01
CA GLU A 739 -27.44 -7.54 -17.37
C GLU A 739 -28.50 -6.75 -18.16
N ALA A 740 -29.70 -6.61 -17.58
CA ALA A 740 -30.81 -5.94 -18.24
C ALA A 740 -30.52 -4.47 -18.53
N THR A 741 -29.86 -3.79 -17.59
CA THR A 741 -29.58 -2.36 -17.70
C THR A 741 -28.34 -2.06 -18.52
N LEU A 742 -27.33 -2.95 -18.54
CA LEU A 742 -26.23 -2.87 -19.51
C LEU A 742 -26.76 -3.01 -20.95
N ILE A 743 -27.69 -3.95 -21.21
CA ILE A 743 -28.33 -4.07 -22.53
C ILE A 743 -29.06 -2.77 -22.90
N GLN A 744 -29.81 -2.18 -21.97
CA GLN A 744 -30.48 -0.90 -22.20
C GLN A 744 -29.49 0.22 -22.54
N LEU A 745 -28.39 0.31 -21.79
CA LEU A 745 -27.32 1.29 -22.03
C LEU A 745 -26.64 1.06 -23.40
N CYS A 746 -26.40 -0.19 -23.79
CA CYS A 746 -25.85 -0.53 -25.11
C CYS A 746 -26.82 -0.22 -26.25
N CYS A 747 -28.12 -0.47 -26.07
CA CYS A 747 -29.12 -0.10 -27.09
C CYS A 747 -29.18 1.41 -27.28
N LYS A 748 -29.05 2.18 -26.19
CA LYS A 748 -28.94 3.64 -26.26
C LYS A 748 -27.68 4.08 -27.00
N GLN A 749 -26.53 3.48 -26.68
CA GLN A 749 -25.23 3.87 -27.23
C GLN A 749 -25.05 3.46 -28.70
N PHE A 750 -25.46 2.25 -29.07
CA PHE A 750 -25.18 1.65 -30.39
C PHE A 750 -26.41 1.55 -31.30
N GLY A 751 -27.60 1.83 -30.78
CA GLY A 751 -28.88 1.58 -31.46
C GLY A 751 -29.40 0.15 -31.20
N GLU A 752 -30.69 0.05 -30.89
CA GLU A 752 -31.37 -1.20 -30.52
C GLU A 752 -31.19 -2.31 -31.57
N ASP A 753 -31.53 -2.04 -32.83
CA ASP A 753 -31.45 -3.02 -33.91
C ASP A 753 -30.00 -3.47 -34.17
N GLN A 754 -29.06 -2.55 -34.09
CA GLN A 754 -27.64 -2.85 -34.32
C GLN A 754 -27.08 -3.73 -33.20
N PHE A 755 -27.40 -3.41 -31.95
CA PHE A 755 -26.93 -4.18 -30.80
C PHE A 755 -27.61 -5.55 -30.75
N LYS A 756 -28.91 -5.62 -31.05
CA LYS A 756 -29.65 -6.87 -31.20
C LYS A 756 -29.02 -7.79 -32.24
N SER A 757 -28.74 -7.28 -33.44
CA SER A 757 -28.07 -8.05 -34.49
C SER A 757 -26.68 -8.53 -34.05
N SER A 758 -25.93 -7.71 -33.30
CA SER A 758 -24.62 -8.10 -32.76
C SER A 758 -24.73 -9.24 -31.75
N LEU A 759 -25.73 -9.22 -30.85
CA LEU A 759 -25.99 -10.32 -29.92
C LEU A 759 -26.37 -11.61 -30.66
N GLU A 760 -27.25 -11.51 -31.65
CA GLU A 760 -27.70 -12.66 -32.47
C GLU A 760 -26.55 -13.29 -33.24
N ASN A 761 -25.57 -12.50 -33.69
CA ASN A 761 -24.37 -13.03 -34.36
C ASN A 761 -23.38 -13.73 -33.41
N GLN A 762 -23.47 -13.50 -32.08
CA GLN A 762 -22.61 -14.16 -31.09
C GLN A 762 -23.23 -15.43 -30.50
N MET A 763 -24.55 -15.59 -30.62
CA MET A 763 -25.32 -16.76 -30.16
C MET A 763 -25.32 -17.87 -31.21
#